data_AF-A0A2E4RED9-F1
#
_entry.id   AF-A0A2E4RED9-F1
#
_cell.length_a   1.000
_cell.length_b   1.000
_cell.length_c   1.000
_cell.angle_alpha   90.00
_cell.angle_beta   90.00
_cell.angle_gamma   90.00
#
_symmetry.space_group_name_H-M   'P 1'
#
loop_
_entity.id
_entity.type
_entity.pdbx_description
1 polymer ?
#
loop_
_entity_poly.entity_id
_entity_poly.type
_entity_poly.pdbx_seq_one_letter_code
_entity_poly.pdbx_strand_id
1 'polypeptide(L)'
;MILNNYYKKKLIMNKFNLNLNIFILLLLVSHFLKAQVIAEPAETILCDGQQGEVAVTLTATSYAVDLTDSNIYSDDTFGSVIDMGFDFIFYGNSYSDVVLASNNYLSFNTANAGNYSDWTIGAAIPTATEPETHNGILCPWQDIYPGVNGNGIIAYATIGEAPNRVFIASFCGIPMFSCTEICYSSQIKLYETTNIIETHIAQKVLCSTWNGGAAIHGLHNEDGSIAHVVTGLDGIERNFPNAWTCENDAWRFTPNGSTDYIIESIEFAPAVAGTDITWQDEFGNNIGTGSEITVFPGGDVTYTAGASLCGDAGDWCGFEGGIEGDDVIITFEVLEISGDGTNILCNNNNDGTIELFAPYEGDWIYNLYLDGALIESETSSNENFIFNSLSPGTYSATITEQNSLCVSEEYDIVLIQPDELITNSTTIDVLCNGYSEGSIDIQINGGNPPYTTFLGNAINPNIETLTGSIITFENLIAGDYYFTSTDANGCLTASNEFFFTINEPLELSLIEEEIGGVTCEDAQNGFIEITISGGTPPYSYQWSNNTGFNSNEEDLNNLDGGNYIISITDLNNCTYQTNINVLENAGMIIDPLWTECINNDGEITITTNGGTPPYNYELYDINNIETALETNTTGYFNDLNEGQYIVEIIDNVGCLEQETISLNSAPSADFNINEYEFYLSNNPTEFTDLTLDTNISEWFWEFGDGNSSNIQNPTNLYTEPGIYYITLEVYDELNCKSSITKEIMVLQDYYSYAPDIFTPNNDGINDTFSPSLLNIDINSYLLIIYDRWGNAIFETNNYGLGWDGKLKDGTLLNPDIYSYHITYNTNLGIAKEEKGRLVMAR
;
A
#
# COMPACT_ATOMS: atom_id res chain seq x y z
N MET A 1 2.69 -27.91 -27.03
CA MET A 1 2.52 -28.33 -28.43
C MET A 1 3.60 -29.38 -28.69
N ILE A 2 3.33 -30.66 -28.40
CA ILE A 2 3.00 -31.74 -29.36
C ILE A 2 4.00 -31.85 -30.53
N LEU A 3 4.81 -32.92 -30.47
CA LEU A 3 5.47 -33.73 -31.51
C LEU A 3 5.89 -33.08 -32.84
N ASN A 4 7.20 -33.11 -33.16
CA ASN A 4 7.80 -34.04 -34.13
C ASN A 4 9.28 -33.68 -34.42
N ASN A 5 10.02 -34.70 -34.87
CA ASN A 5 11.30 -34.71 -35.62
C ASN A 5 12.46 -35.34 -34.84
N TYR A 6 12.76 -36.62 -35.06
CA TYR A 6 13.29 -37.34 -36.23
C TYR A 6 14.82 -37.53 -36.14
N TYR A 7 15.17 -38.82 -36.21
CA TYR A 7 16.50 -39.40 -36.28
C TYR A 7 17.40 -38.75 -37.35
N LYS A 8 18.61 -38.36 -36.97
CA LYS A 8 19.85 -38.44 -37.75
C LYS A 8 21.03 -38.20 -36.80
N LYS A 9 21.81 -39.25 -36.49
CA LYS A 9 23.16 -39.09 -35.93
C LYS A 9 24.07 -40.10 -36.61
N LYS A 10 24.78 -39.62 -37.64
CA LYS A 10 25.81 -40.33 -38.40
C LYS A 10 27.07 -40.36 -37.52
N LEU A 11 27.66 -41.55 -37.36
CA LEU A 11 29.03 -41.73 -36.87
C LEU A 11 30.00 -41.04 -37.85
N ILE A 12 31.10 -40.47 -37.34
CA ILE A 12 32.47 -40.60 -37.88
C ILE A 12 33.48 -40.20 -36.77
N MET A 13 34.66 -40.79 -36.86
CA MET A 13 35.66 -41.10 -35.83
C MET A 13 36.42 -39.92 -35.22
N ASN A 14 36.85 -40.08 -33.96
CA ASN A 14 38.12 -39.50 -33.50
C ASN A 14 38.89 -40.46 -32.58
N LYS A 15 40.21 -40.58 -32.84
CA LYS A 15 41.20 -41.40 -32.13
C LYS A 15 41.76 -40.64 -30.92
N PHE A 16 41.64 -41.16 -29.69
CA PHE A 16 42.75 -41.54 -28.76
C PHE A 16 42.32 -41.71 -27.27
N ASN A 17 42.60 -42.91 -26.71
CA ASN A 17 42.95 -43.34 -25.33
C ASN A 17 42.18 -42.77 -24.09
N LEU A 18 41.74 -43.50 -23.05
CA LEU A 18 42.07 -44.83 -22.49
C LEU A 18 40.97 -45.25 -21.44
N ASN A 19 40.66 -46.56 -21.35
CA ASN A 19 39.98 -47.30 -20.25
C ASN A 19 38.51 -46.98 -19.88
N LEU A 20 37.56 -47.91 -20.10
CA LEU A 20 37.24 -49.04 -19.20
C LEU A 20 35.91 -49.75 -19.61
N ASN A 21 35.98 -51.07 -19.84
CA ASN A 21 34.96 -52.12 -19.73
C ASN A 21 33.64 -52.15 -20.56
N ILE A 22 33.68 -53.00 -21.59
CA ILE A 22 32.91 -54.27 -21.78
C ILE A 22 31.42 -54.23 -22.21
N PHE A 23 31.18 -55.07 -23.24
CA PHE A 23 29.93 -55.66 -23.78
C PHE A 23 29.14 -54.86 -24.82
N ILE A 24 29.53 -54.99 -26.11
CA ILE A 24 28.57 -54.95 -27.23
C ILE A 24 28.83 -56.12 -28.19
N LEU A 25 27.72 -56.79 -28.49
CA LEU A 25 27.50 -58.00 -29.27
C LEU A 25 27.97 -57.85 -30.73
N LEU A 26 28.82 -58.77 -31.21
CA LEU A 26 29.20 -58.89 -32.62
C LEU A 26 27.96 -59.27 -33.45
N LEU A 27 27.45 -58.34 -34.25
CA LEU A 27 26.65 -58.65 -35.43
C LEU A 27 27.63 -58.85 -36.60
N LEU A 28 27.95 -60.11 -36.86
CA LEU A 28 28.58 -60.55 -38.12
C LEU A 28 27.56 -60.33 -39.24
N VAL A 29 27.60 -59.15 -39.87
CA VAL A 29 27.01 -58.96 -41.19
C VAL A 29 28.05 -59.45 -42.18
N SER A 30 27.76 -60.58 -42.84
CA SER A 30 28.49 -61.06 -44.01
C SER A 30 28.29 -60.07 -45.16
N HIS A 31 29.10 -59.01 -45.19
CA HIS A 31 29.31 -58.17 -46.37
C HIS A 31 30.37 -58.86 -47.25
N PHE A 32 29.94 -59.69 -48.19
CA PHE A 32 30.72 -59.94 -49.39
C PHE A 32 29.77 -60.08 -50.56
N LEU A 33 29.49 -58.94 -51.17
CA LEU A 33 29.48 -58.70 -52.61
C LEU A 33 29.71 -57.18 -52.70
N LYS A 34 30.97 -56.79 -52.52
CA LYS A 34 31.41 -55.40 -52.67
C LYS A 34 31.65 -55.16 -54.15
N ALA A 35 31.31 -53.96 -54.62
CA ALA A 35 31.72 -53.43 -55.91
C ALA A 35 33.19 -53.77 -56.22
N GLN A 36 33.48 -54.05 -57.48
CA GLN A 36 34.79 -54.56 -57.90
C GLN A 36 35.87 -53.46 -57.86
N VAL A 37 35.47 -52.20 -57.92
CA VAL A 37 36.27 -51.02 -57.61
C VAL A 37 35.60 -50.28 -56.44
N ILE A 38 36.37 -49.84 -55.46
CA ILE A 38 35.89 -49.08 -54.29
C ILE A 38 36.65 -47.76 -54.24
N ALA A 39 35.91 -46.65 -54.18
CA ALA A 39 36.45 -45.30 -54.12
C ALA A 39 36.31 -44.72 -52.70
N GLU A 40 37.31 -44.00 -52.22
CA GLU A 40 37.31 -43.33 -50.92
C GLU A 40 37.89 -41.91 -51.05
N PRO A 41 37.33 -40.93 -50.31
CA PRO A 41 36.15 -41.06 -49.43
C PRO A 41 34.84 -41.11 -50.24
N ALA A 42 33.87 -41.93 -49.85
CA ALA A 42 32.59 -42.06 -50.58
C ALA A 42 31.76 -40.74 -50.60
N GLU A 43 31.81 -39.95 -49.54
CA GLU A 43 31.16 -38.64 -49.45
C GLU A 43 32.08 -37.66 -48.69
N THR A 44 32.36 -36.49 -49.27
CA THR A 44 33.11 -35.40 -48.62
C THR A 44 32.24 -34.15 -48.55
N ILE A 45 32.00 -33.66 -47.34
CA ILE A 45 31.32 -32.39 -47.12
C ILE A 45 32.39 -31.32 -46.85
N LEU A 46 32.41 -30.27 -47.65
CA LEU A 46 33.23 -29.07 -47.47
C LEU A 46 32.36 -27.89 -47.05
N CYS A 47 32.97 -26.82 -46.54
CA CYS A 47 32.21 -25.62 -46.21
C CYS A 47 31.94 -24.77 -47.45
N ASP A 48 30.73 -24.22 -47.54
CA ASP A 48 30.41 -23.18 -48.51
C ASP A 48 31.41 -22.00 -48.41
N GLY A 49 31.92 -21.51 -49.54
CA GLY A 49 33.03 -20.57 -49.64
C GLY A 49 34.40 -21.21 -49.91
N GLN A 50 34.53 -22.54 -49.85
CA GLN A 50 35.76 -23.27 -50.17
C GLN A 50 35.88 -23.72 -51.64
N GLN A 51 34.88 -23.40 -52.48
CA GLN A 51 34.82 -23.84 -53.88
C GLN A 51 36.06 -23.40 -54.67
N GLY A 52 36.75 -24.37 -55.28
CA GLY A 52 37.93 -24.17 -56.11
C GLY A 52 39.24 -23.90 -55.35
N GLU A 53 39.19 -23.72 -54.03
CA GLU A 53 40.34 -23.35 -53.20
C GLU A 53 40.91 -24.54 -52.40
N VAL A 54 40.06 -25.50 -52.01
CA VAL A 54 40.46 -26.67 -51.22
C VAL A 54 40.71 -27.88 -52.13
N ALA A 55 41.92 -28.45 -52.02
CA ALA A 55 42.28 -29.68 -52.72
C ALA A 55 41.67 -30.90 -52.00
N VAL A 56 41.02 -31.79 -52.76
CA VAL A 56 40.51 -33.07 -52.26
C VAL A 56 41.24 -34.21 -52.96
N THR A 57 41.77 -35.14 -52.17
CA THR A 57 42.39 -36.37 -52.70
C THR A 57 41.38 -37.49 -52.72
N LEU A 58 41.13 -38.04 -53.91
CA LEU A 58 40.31 -39.21 -54.15
C LEU A 58 41.21 -40.43 -54.30
N THR A 59 40.81 -41.57 -53.73
CA THR A 59 41.55 -42.84 -53.80
C THR A 59 40.61 -43.96 -54.23
N ALA A 60 41.11 -44.98 -54.93
CA ALA A 60 40.30 -46.13 -55.34
C ALA A 60 41.12 -47.43 -55.36
N THR A 61 40.45 -48.57 -55.11
CA THR A 61 41.04 -49.92 -55.08
C THR A 61 40.23 -50.87 -55.96
N SER A 62 40.89 -51.61 -56.87
CA SER A 62 40.29 -52.67 -57.70
C SER A 62 40.58 -54.07 -57.14
N TYR A 63 39.60 -54.97 -57.19
CA TYR A 63 39.69 -56.38 -56.77
C TYR A 63 39.56 -57.38 -57.93
N ALA A 64 39.81 -56.94 -59.17
CA ALA A 64 39.59 -57.75 -60.36
C ALA A 64 40.51 -58.99 -60.49
N VAL A 65 40.06 -59.98 -61.27
CA VAL A 65 40.70 -61.31 -61.44
C VAL A 65 41.57 -61.35 -62.70
N ASP A 66 42.71 -62.06 -62.68
CA ASP A 66 43.56 -62.30 -63.87
C ASP A 66 43.03 -63.48 -64.72
N LEU A 67 42.73 -63.25 -66.01
CA LEU A 67 42.17 -64.27 -66.92
C LEU A 67 43.29 -65.09 -67.60
N THR A 68 43.14 -66.42 -67.64
CA THR A 68 44.06 -67.33 -68.34
C THR A 68 43.66 -67.51 -69.81
N ASP A 69 44.60 -67.30 -70.75
CA ASP A 69 44.36 -67.45 -72.19
C ASP A 69 44.12 -68.93 -72.59
N SER A 70 43.04 -69.19 -73.33
CA SER A 70 42.69 -70.53 -73.82
C SER A 70 43.54 -71.02 -74.99
N ASN A 71 44.35 -70.16 -75.62
CA ASN A 71 45.15 -70.41 -76.82
C ASN A 71 44.31 -70.80 -78.07
N ILE A 72 43.05 -70.37 -78.14
CA ILE A 72 42.17 -70.60 -79.30
C ILE A 72 42.20 -69.35 -80.20
N TYR A 73 42.90 -69.45 -81.33
CA TYR A 73 43.07 -68.34 -82.29
C TYR A 73 42.64 -68.68 -83.72
N SER A 74 42.11 -69.88 -83.94
CA SER A 74 41.64 -70.34 -85.25
C SER A 74 40.12 -70.48 -85.29
N ASP A 75 39.57 -70.28 -86.48
CA ASP A 75 38.17 -70.55 -86.77
C ASP A 75 37.85 -72.05 -86.70
N ASP A 76 36.62 -72.40 -86.35
CA ASP A 76 36.11 -73.78 -86.20
C ASP A 76 37.03 -74.76 -85.44
N THR A 77 37.58 -74.34 -84.30
CA THR A 77 38.47 -75.18 -83.48
C THR A 77 38.06 -75.25 -82.01
N PHE A 78 38.22 -76.44 -81.43
CA PHE A 78 38.18 -76.62 -79.98
C PHE A 78 39.56 -76.42 -79.34
N GLY A 79 39.56 -75.82 -78.15
CA GLY A 79 40.75 -75.72 -77.30
C GLY A 79 41.15 -77.04 -76.64
N SER A 80 42.08 -76.94 -75.69
CA SER A 80 42.44 -78.04 -74.80
C SER A 80 41.37 -78.29 -73.73
N VAL A 81 41.47 -79.43 -73.05
CA VAL A 81 40.69 -79.70 -71.84
C VAL A 81 41.09 -78.73 -70.73
N ILE A 82 40.10 -78.12 -70.07
CA ILE A 82 40.25 -77.16 -68.98
C ILE A 82 39.65 -77.77 -67.71
N ASP A 83 40.46 -77.88 -66.66
CA ASP A 83 39.99 -78.21 -65.31
C ASP A 83 39.29 -76.97 -64.73
N MET A 84 38.01 -77.09 -64.38
CA MET A 84 37.25 -75.99 -63.78
C MET A 84 37.68 -75.71 -62.33
N GLY A 85 38.43 -76.64 -61.73
CA GLY A 85 38.83 -76.63 -60.33
C GLY A 85 37.78 -77.24 -59.39
N PHE A 86 36.56 -77.50 -59.85
CA PHE A 86 35.47 -78.08 -59.06
C PHE A 86 34.56 -79.00 -59.89
N ASP A 87 33.80 -79.86 -59.21
CA ASP A 87 32.78 -80.71 -59.82
C ASP A 87 31.49 -79.91 -60.04
N PHE A 88 31.04 -79.80 -61.29
CA PHE A 88 29.78 -79.17 -61.69
C PHE A 88 28.78 -80.22 -62.18
N ILE A 89 27.56 -80.17 -61.68
CA ILE A 89 26.48 -81.08 -62.08
C ILE A 89 25.68 -80.47 -63.21
N PHE A 90 25.73 -81.09 -64.40
CA PHE A 90 24.96 -80.70 -65.57
C PHE A 90 24.08 -81.86 -66.04
N TYR A 91 22.76 -81.65 -66.11
CA TYR A 91 21.76 -82.70 -66.37
C TYR A 91 21.96 -83.98 -65.52
N GLY A 92 22.30 -83.80 -64.24
CA GLY A 92 22.45 -84.90 -63.29
C GLY A 92 23.76 -85.69 -63.40
N ASN A 93 24.59 -85.37 -64.40
CA ASN A 93 25.94 -85.90 -64.56
C ASN A 93 26.96 -84.91 -63.98
N SER A 94 28.02 -85.43 -63.35
CA SER A 94 29.08 -84.63 -62.72
C SER A 94 30.25 -84.46 -63.68
N TYR A 95 30.73 -83.22 -63.85
CA TYR A 95 31.84 -82.86 -64.71
C TYR A 95 32.85 -81.99 -63.96
N SER A 96 34.13 -82.34 -64.01
CA SER A 96 35.24 -81.53 -63.50
C SER A 96 35.92 -80.69 -64.57
N ASP A 97 35.71 -81.07 -65.85
CA ASP A 97 36.46 -80.56 -66.99
C ASP A 97 35.52 -80.05 -68.08
N VAL A 98 35.97 -79.02 -68.81
CA VAL A 98 35.27 -78.42 -69.95
C VAL A 98 36.21 -78.22 -71.12
N VAL A 99 35.65 -77.97 -72.30
CA VAL A 99 36.37 -77.53 -73.50
C VAL A 99 35.65 -76.32 -74.07
N LEU A 100 36.40 -75.27 -74.39
CA LEU A 100 35.88 -74.09 -75.10
C LEU A 100 36.11 -74.26 -76.60
N ALA A 101 35.19 -73.73 -77.41
CA ALA A 101 35.34 -73.69 -78.85
C ALA A 101 35.42 -72.26 -79.38
N SER A 102 36.09 -72.09 -80.51
CA SER A 102 36.15 -70.81 -81.21
C SER A 102 34.76 -70.29 -81.52
N ASN A 103 33.76 -71.12 -81.80
CA ASN A 103 32.38 -70.73 -82.15
C ASN A 103 31.52 -70.22 -80.96
N ASN A 104 32.14 -69.73 -79.87
CA ASN A 104 31.46 -69.09 -78.73
C ASN A 104 30.57 -70.01 -77.88
N TYR A 105 31.10 -71.19 -77.53
CA TYR A 105 30.38 -72.13 -76.69
C TYR A 105 31.32 -72.97 -75.81
N LEU A 106 30.74 -73.54 -74.75
CA LEU A 106 31.41 -74.40 -73.78
C LEU A 106 30.80 -75.81 -73.84
N SER A 107 31.63 -76.85 -73.91
CA SER A 107 31.20 -78.25 -73.91
C SER A 107 31.78 -79.03 -72.74
N PHE A 108 30.95 -79.87 -72.11
CA PHE A 108 31.39 -80.86 -71.12
C PHE A 108 31.89 -82.17 -71.76
N ASN A 109 31.77 -82.32 -73.09
CA ASN A 109 32.31 -83.46 -73.82
C ASN A 109 33.79 -83.26 -74.14
N THR A 110 34.67 -83.71 -73.25
CA THR A 110 36.13 -83.55 -73.40
C THR A 110 36.72 -84.30 -74.60
N ALA A 111 35.99 -85.23 -75.21
CA ALA A 111 36.41 -85.87 -76.46
C ALA A 111 36.50 -84.88 -77.63
N ASN A 112 35.88 -83.70 -77.52
CA ASN A 112 35.97 -82.63 -78.51
C ASN A 112 37.31 -81.90 -78.53
N ALA A 113 38.12 -81.98 -77.47
CA ALA A 113 39.36 -81.21 -77.35
C ALA A 113 40.31 -81.39 -78.54
N GLY A 114 40.73 -80.28 -79.14
CA GLY A 114 41.62 -80.24 -80.30
C GLY A 114 41.02 -80.74 -81.62
N ASN A 115 39.72 -81.05 -81.68
CA ASN A 115 39.03 -81.41 -82.93
C ASN A 115 38.47 -80.18 -83.65
N TYR A 116 37.94 -80.42 -84.85
CA TYR A 116 37.17 -79.44 -85.63
C TYR A 116 35.81 -79.18 -84.96
N SER A 117 35.45 -77.92 -84.81
CA SER A 117 34.17 -77.47 -84.27
C SER A 117 33.30 -77.01 -85.45
N ASP A 118 32.58 -77.95 -86.07
CA ASP A 118 31.75 -77.64 -87.25
C ASP A 118 30.55 -76.75 -86.86
N TRP A 119 30.26 -75.74 -87.67
CA TRP A 119 29.03 -74.95 -87.59
C TRP A 119 28.22 -75.14 -88.88
N THR A 120 27.27 -76.07 -88.85
CA THR A 120 26.46 -76.39 -90.03
C THR A 120 25.34 -75.38 -90.24
N ILE A 121 25.39 -74.67 -91.37
CA ILE A 121 24.42 -73.61 -91.71
C ILE A 121 23.11 -74.20 -92.23
N GLY A 122 21.97 -73.81 -91.62
CA GLY A 122 20.64 -74.00 -92.21
C GLY A 122 19.57 -74.71 -91.38
N ALA A 123 19.85 -75.02 -90.10
CA ALA A 123 18.84 -75.47 -89.15
C ALA A 123 18.65 -74.43 -88.03
N ALA A 124 17.42 -74.29 -87.54
CA ALA A 124 17.11 -73.44 -86.37
C ALA A 124 17.82 -73.95 -85.09
N ILE A 125 18.11 -75.24 -85.05
CA ILE A 125 18.56 -75.96 -83.86
C ILE A 125 19.54 -77.06 -84.32
N PRO A 126 20.80 -77.08 -83.84
CA PRO A 126 21.67 -78.26 -83.96
C PRO A 126 20.97 -79.52 -83.44
N THR A 127 21.15 -80.65 -84.13
CA THR A 127 20.43 -81.90 -83.82
C THR A 127 21.42 -83.01 -83.45
N ALA A 128 20.91 -84.16 -82.98
CA ALA A 128 21.71 -85.34 -82.62
C ALA A 128 22.68 -85.86 -83.71
N THR A 129 22.66 -85.29 -84.92
CA THR A 129 23.63 -85.53 -85.99
C THR A 129 24.96 -84.79 -85.83
N GLU A 130 25.08 -83.86 -84.87
CA GLU A 130 26.27 -83.04 -84.58
C GLU A 130 26.84 -83.41 -83.18
N PRO A 131 27.65 -84.49 -83.09
CA PRO A 131 28.19 -85.05 -81.85
C PRO A 131 28.86 -84.05 -80.91
N GLU A 132 29.43 -83.01 -81.47
CA GLU A 132 30.18 -81.95 -80.81
C GLU A 132 29.31 -80.99 -79.98
N THR A 133 28.00 -80.95 -80.21
CA THR A 133 27.06 -80.08 -79.49
C THR A 133 26.42 -80.74 -78.26
N HIS A 134 26.68 -82.03 -78.02
CA HIS A 134 26.17 -82.75 -76.85
C HIS A 134 26.78 -82.18 -75.55
N ASN A 135 25.95 -82.05 -74.51
CA ASN A 135 26.33 -81.50 -73.20
C ASN A 135 27.03 -80.13 -73.30
N GLY A 136 26.39 -79.16 -73.95
CA GLY A 136 26.97 -77.85 -74.26
C GLY A 136 26.14 -76.66 -73.78
N ILE A 137 26.82 -75.53 -73.60
CA ILE A 137 26.30 -74.20 -73.27
C ILE A 137 26.63 -73.26 -74.43
N LEU A 138 25.60 -72.72 -75.08
CA LEU A 138 25.71 -71.90 -76.29
C LEU A 138 25.53 -70.41 -75.91
N CYS A 139 26.54 -69.53 -76.07
CA CYS A 139 26.48 -68.15 -75.51
C CYS A 139 26.99 -67.00 -76.41
N PRO A 140 26.27 -66.68 -77.50
CA PRO A 140 25.53 -67.58 -78.34
C PRO A 140 26.51 -68.33 -79.24
N TRP A 141 26.23 -69.59 -79.51
CA TRP A 141 26.98 -70.37 -80.48
C TRP A 141 26.76 -69.77 -81.88
N GLN A 142 27.84 -69.42 -82.55
CA GLN A 142 27.86 -68.73 -83.84
C GLN A 142 29.22 -68.87 -84.51
N ASP A 143 29.30 -68.60 -85.81
CA ASP A 143 30.56 -68.59 -86.52
C ASP A 143 31.36 -67.29 -86.26
N ILE A 144 32.53 -67.44 -85.62
CA ILE A 144 33.41 -66.36 -85.18
C ILE A 144 34.87 -66.77 -85.32
N TYR A 145 35.74 -65.80 -85.59
CA TYR A 145 37.16 -66.06 -85.86
C TYR A 145 38.10 -65.22 -84.97
N PRO A 146 38.52 -65.76 -83.80
CA PRO A 146 39.35 -65.05 -82.83
C PRO A 146 40.68 -64.52 -83.37
N GLY A 147 41.27 -65.18 -84.38
CA GLY A 147 42.56 -64.82 -84.94
C GLY A 147 42.57 -63.66 -85.94
N VAL A 148 41.42 -63.10 -86.33
CA VAL A 148 41.41 -61.98 -87.29
C VAL A 148 41.77 -60.68 -86.62
N ASN A 149 42.67 -59.91 -87.24
CA ASN A 149 43.15 -58.60 -86.78
C ASN A 149 43.83 -58.59 -85.39
N GLY A 150 44.01 -59.75 -84.75
CA GLY A 150 44.65 -59.86 -83.44
C GLY A 150 43.80 -59.39 -82.26
N ASN A 151 42.49 -59.22 -82.46
CA ASN A 151 41.62 -58.49 -81.52
C ASN A 151 40.67 -59.37 -80.69
N GLY A 152 40.50 -60.66 -81.01
CA GLY A 152 39.63 -61.56 -80.24
C GLY A 152 40.41 -62.41 -79.23
N ILE A 153 39.95 -62.48 -77.98
CA ILE A 153 40.54 -63.30 -76.93
C ILE A 153 39.49 -64.23 -76.33
N ILE A 154 39.80 -65.52 -76.26
CA ILE A 154 39.02 -66.49 -75.48
C ILE A 154 39.86 -66.82 -74.25
N ALA A 155 39.36 -66.49 -73.07
CA ALA A 155 40.07 -66.69 -71.81
C ALA A 155 39.14 -67.25 -70.75
N TYR A 156 39.73 -67.82 -69.69
CA TYR A 156 38.97 -68.38 -68.58
C TYR A 156 39.69 -68.19 -67.25
N ALA A 157 38.95 -68.27 -66.14
CA ALA A 157 39.51 -68.30 -64.80
C ALA A 157 38.55 -69.01 -63.84
N THR A 158 39.10 -69.58 -62.77
CA THR A 158 38.30 -70.02 -61.62
C THR A 158 38.57 -69.07 -60.46
N ILE A 159 37.51 -68.49 -59.92
CA ILE A 159 37.59 -67.46 -58.88
C ILE A 159 36.89 -67.92 -57.61
N GLY A 160 37.21 -67.26 -56.50
CA GLY A 160 36.67 -67.60 -55.19
C GLY A 160 37.37 -68.79 -54.54
N GLU A 161 36.86 -69.18 -53.37
CA GLU A 161 37.38 -70.28 -52.58
C GLU A 161 36.32 -71.38 -52.45
N ALA A 162 36.75 -72.64 -52.38
CA ALA A 162 35.83 -73.76 -52.19
C ALA A 162 35.01 -73.56 -50.90
N PRO A 163 33.69 -73.85 -50.88
CA PRO A 163 32.90 -74.51 -51.92
C PRO A 163 32.15 -73.55 -52.88
N ASN A 164 32.47 -72.25 -52.88
CA ASN A 164 31.72 -71.23 -53.63
C ASN A 164 32.50 -70.69 -54.82
N ARG A 165 33.26 -71.56 -55.51
CA ARG A 165 34.03 -71.13 -56.68
C ARG A 165 33.12 -70.85 -57.86
N VAL A 166 33.59 -69.94 -58.72
CA VAL A 166 32.94 -69.62 -59.99
C VAL A 166 33.96 -69.82 -61.10
N PHE A 167 33.64 -70.69 -62.05
CA PHE A 167 34.40 -70.81 -63.29
C PHE A 167 33.84 -69.81 -64.29
N ILE A 168 34.71 -69.02 -64.90
CA ILE A 168 34.35 -67.94 -65.83
C ILE A 168 35.06 -68.24 -67.15
N ALA A 169 34.31 -68.32 -68.24
CA ALA A 169 34.84 -68.32 -69.60
C ALA A 169 34.38 -67.05 -70.30
N SER A 170 35.33 -66.24 -70.77
CA SER A 170 35.08 -64.96 -71.42
C SER A 170 35.52 -65.01 -72.88
N PHE A 171 34.64 -64.58 -73.76
CA PHE A 171 34.87 -64.39 -75.19
C PHE A 171 34.90 -62.88 -75.40
N CYS A 172 36.09 -62.29 -75.45
CA CYS A 172 36.30 -60.85 -75.51
C CYS A 172 36.54 -60.40 -76.95
N GLY A 173 35.74 -59.47 -77.45
CA GLY A 173 36.00 -58.72 -78.68
C GLY A 173 36.17 -59.59 -79.93
N ILE A 174 35.46 -60.72 -80.01
CA ILE A 174 35.69 -61.70 -81.07
C ILE A 174 34.94 -61.30 -82.35
N PRO A 175 35.63 -61.13 -83.50
CA PRO A 175 34.97 -60.76 -84.74
C PRO A 175 34.15 -61.90 -85.34
N MET A 176 33.02 -61.56 -85.95
CA MET A 176 32.20 -62.50 -86.72
C MET A 176 32.90 -62.89 -88.02
N PHE A 177 32.86 -64.18 -88.38
CA PHE A 177 33.51 -64.67 -89.60
C PHE A 177 32.94 -63.94 -90.84
N SER A 178 33.83 -63.51 -91.74
CA SER A 178 33.50 -62.68 -92.93
C SER A 178 32.82 -61.31 -92.65
N CYS A 179 32.75 -60.87 -91.39
CA CYS A 179 32.24 -59.58 -90.90
C CYS A 179 33.18 -58.98 -89.83
N THR A 180 34.44 -58.78 -90.19
CA THR A 180 35.54 -58.50 -89.23
C THR A 180 35.49 -57.13 -88.54
N GLU A 181 34.59 -56.25 -88.98
CA GLU A 181 34.30 -54.93 -88.36
C GLU A 181 33.26 -55.05 -87.23
N ILE A 182 32.61 -56.21 -87.10
CA ILE A 182 31.62 -56.50 -86.08
C ILE A 182 32.22 -57.52 -85.14
N CYS A 183 32.57 -57.10 -83.94
CA CYS A 183 32.95 -58.02 -82.88
C CYS A 183 31.88 -58.14 -81.81
N TYR A 184 32.09 -59.14 -80.96
CA TYR A 184 31.11 -59.65 -80.04
C TYR A 184 31.81 -60.03 -78.74
N SER A 185 31.20 -59.70 -77.59
CA SER A 185 31.68 -60.14 -76.29
C SER A 185 30.62 -60.90 -75.48
N SER A 186 31.02 -62.03 -74.90
CA SER A 186 30.21 -62.78 -73.94
C SER A 186 31.00 -63.39 -72.79
N GLN A 187 30.25 -63.84 -71.80
CA GLN A 187 30.80 -64.57 -70.67
C GLN A 187 29.85 -65.69 -70.24
N ILE A 188 30.40 -66.87 -69.97
CA ILE A 188 29.73 -68.01 -69.34
C ILE A 188 30.29 -68.16 -67.92
N LYS A 189 29.41 -68.26 -66.92
CA LYS A 189 29.79 -68.51 -65.52
C LYS A 189 29.15 -69.79 -65.02
N LEU A 190 29.93 -70.63 -64.34
CA LEU A 190 29.48 -71.86 -63.69
C LEU A 190 29.75 -71.76 -62.19
N TYR A 191 28.75 -72.03 -61.37
CA TYR A 191 28.81 -71.89 -59.92
C TYR A 191 28.91 -73.26 -59.23
N GLU A 192 29.99 -73.49 -58.47
CA GLU A 192 30.34 -74.79 -57.86
C GLU A 192 29.22 -75.43 -57.04
N THR A 193 28.68 -74.74 -56.03
CA THR A 193 27.71 -75.36 -55.12
C THR A 193 26.28 -75.38 -55.69
N THR A 194 25.92 -74.40 -56.51
CA THR A 194 24.53 -74.22 -56.95
C THR A 194 24.24 -74.89 -58.28
N ASN A 195 25.28 -75.26 -59.05
CA ASN A 195 25.19 -75.72 -60.43
C ASN A 195 24.44 -74.74 -61.35
N ILE A 196 24.40 -73.47 -60.97
CA ILE A 196 23.83 -72.39 -61.76
C ILE A 196 24.76 -72.09 -62.92
N ILE A 197 24.18 -71.81 -64.09
CA ILE A 197 24.87 -71.27 -65.25
C ILE A 197 24.40 -69.83 -65.43
N GLU A 198 25.32 -68.91 -65.62
CA GLU A 198 24.98 -67.58 -66.12
C GLU A 198 25.67 -67.31 -67.44
N THR A 199 24.99 -66.56 -68.29
CA THR A 199 25.45 -66.16 -69.61
C THR A 199 25.23 -64.67 -69.75
N HIS A 200 26.24 -63.94 -70.20
CA HIS A 200 26.21 -62.50 -70.40
C HIS A 200 26.65 -62.20 -71.82
N ILE A 201 25.92 -61.32 -72.50
CA ILE A 201 26.15 -60.92 -73.88
C ILE A 201 26.17 -59.40 -73.94
N ALA A 202 27.34 -58.80 -74.17
CA ALA A 202 27.48 -57.35 -74.21
C ALA A 202 26.81 -56.77 -75.46
N GLN A 203 27.09 -57.33 -76.63
CA GLN A 203 26.51 -56.85 -77.87
C GLN A 203 26.49 -57.94 -78.93
N LYS A 204 25.32 -58.13 -79.56
CA LYS A 204 25.12 -58.99 -80.73
C LYS A 204 24.35 -58.23 -81.80
N VAL A 205 24.93 -58.07 -82.97
CA VAL A 205 24.28 -57.43 -84.13
C VAL A 205 24.14 -58.40 -85.32
N LEU A 206 23.46 -57.97 -86.40
CA LEU A 206 23.34 -58.74 -87.63
C LEU A 206 24.52 -58.45 -88.58
N CYS A 207 25.14 -59.51 -89.13
CA CYS A 207 26.19 -59.40 -90.14
C CYS A 207 25.58 -59.43 -91.56
N SER A 208 25.91 -58.46 -92.41
CA SER A 208 25.28 -58.30 -93.73
C SER A 208 25.86 -59.19 -94.85
N THR A 209 27.02 -59.82 -94.65
CA THR A 209 27.77 -60.51 -95.71
C THR A 209 27.53 -62.02 -95.73
N TRP A 210 27.81 -62.72 -94.62
CA TRP A 210 27.79 -64.18 -94.55
C TRP A 210 26.95 -64.65 -93.34
N ASN A 211 26.05 -65.59 -93.63
CA ASN A 211 25.07 -66.17 -92.71
C ASN A 211 24.22 -65.19 -91.88
N GLY A 212 24.17 -63.89 -92.20
CA GLY A 212 23.23 -62.89 -91.64
C GLY A 212 23.41 -62.54 -90.16
N GLY A 213 24.47 -63.03 -89.50
CA GLY A 213 24.63 -62.97 -88.04
C GLY A 213 23.82 -64.01 -87.28
N ALA A 214 23.68 -65.18 -87.87
CA ALA A 214 23.14 -66.38 -87.27
C ALA A 214 23.81 -66.72 -85.94
N ALA A 215 23.00 -66.91 -84.89
CA ALA A 215 23.49 -67.29 -83.57
C ALA A 215 22.40 -67.98 -82.75
N ILE A 216 22.78 -68.88 -81.84
CA ILE A 216 21.88 -69.62 -80.95
C ILE A 216 22.31 -69.46 -79.49
N HIS A 217 21.39 -69.11 -78.59
CA HIS A 217 21.66 -68.98 -77.14
C HIS A 217 20.80 -69.96 -76.34
N GLY A 218 21.44 -70.90 -75.63
CA GLY A 218 20.72 -71.92 -74.88
C GLY A 218 21.60 -73.05 -74.33
N LEU A 219 20.95 -74.14 -73.90
CA LEU A 219 21.56 -75.36 -73.36
C LEU A 219 21.20 -76.60 -74.19
N HIS A 220 22.17 -77.52 -74.29
CA HIS A 220 22.04 -78.79 -74.99
C HIS A 220 22.06 -80.01 -74.04
N ASN A 221 21.18 -80.97 -74.29
CA ASN A 221 21.12 -82.25 -73.57
C ASN A 221 22.24 -83.22 -73.96
N GLU A 222 22.36 -84.32 -73.21
CA GLU A 222 23.28 -85.44 -73.46
C GLU A 222 22.98 -86.20 -74.78
N ASP A 223 21.75 -86.13 -75.30
CA ASP A 223 21.33 -86.76 -76.55
C ASP A 223 21.34 -85.81 -77.76
N GLY A 224 21.78 -84.56 -77.57
CA GLY A 224 21.99 -83.59 -78.64
C GLY A 224 20.71 -82.89 -79.08
N SER A 225 19.62 -83.12 -78.36
CA SER A 225 18.43 -82.27 -78.44
C SER A 225 18.66 -80.97 -77.63
N ILE A 226 18.11 -79.86 -78.12
CA ILE A 226 18.02 -78.64 -77.31
C ILE A 226 17.09 -78.89 -76.13
N ALA A 227 17.57 -78.54 -74.95
CA ALA A 227 16.78 -78.55 -73.73
C ALA A 227 16.08 -77.21 -73.48
N HIS A 228 16.82 -76.11 -73.72
CA HIS A 228 16.44 -74.76 -73.33
C HIS A 228 16.97 -73.74 -74.35
N VAL A 229 16.09 -72.90 -74.91
CA VAL A 229 16.49 -71.73 -75.69
C VAL A 229 16.07 -70.49 -74.93
N VAL A 230 16.97 -69.51 -74.87
CA VAL A 230 16.65 -68.18 -74.38
C VAL A 230 15.62 -67.50 -75.27
N THR A 231 14.69 -66.77 -74.68
CA THR A 231 13.82 -65.82 -75.39
C THR A 231 14.17 -64.43 -74.91
N GLY A 232 14.68 -63.57 -75.79
CA GLY A 232 15.13 -62.24 -75.43
C GLY A 232 14.06 -61.37 -74.76
N LEU A 233 14.49 -60.27 -74.13
CA LEU A 233 13.56 -59.28 -73.56
C LEU A 233 12.66 -58.62 -74.63
N ASP A 234 13.08 -58.66 -75.89
CA ASP A 234 12.31 -58.29 -77.07
C ASP A 234 11.20 -59.30 -77.43
N GLY A 235 11.11 -60.43 -76.73
CA GLY A 235 10.18 -61.53 -76.99
C GLY A 235 10.59 -62.44 -78.15
N ILE A 236 11.80 -62.28 -78.70
CA ILE A 236 12.30 -63.08 -79.82
C ILE A 236 13.14 -64.24 -79.30
N GLU A 237 12.73 -65.46 -79.64
CA GLU A 237 13.45 -66.69 -79.31
C GLU A 237 14.83 -66.72 -79.99
N ARG A 238 15.88 -67.03 -79.21
CA ARG A 238 17.29 -67.03 -79.63
C ARG A 238 17.67 -68.36 -80.31
N ASN A 239 16.79 -68.90 -81.15
CA ASN A 239 16.90 -70.21 -81.83
C ASN A 239 16.80 -70.11 -83.37
N PHE A 240 17.02 -68.94 -83.97
CA PHE A 240 16.92 -68.82 -85.42
C PHE A 240 18.08 -68.01 -86.00
N PRO A 241 18.78 -68.54 -87.01
CA PRO A 241 19.79 -67.77 -87.71
C PRO A 241 19.13 -66.58 -88.43
N ASN A 242 19.45 -65.35 -88.00
CA ASN A 242 19.09 -64.04 -88.60
C ASN A 242 17.83 -63.33 -88.09
N ALA A 243 17.39 -63.61 -86.87
CA ALA A 243 16.17 -63.00 -86.32
C ALA A 243 16.38 -62.02 -85.15
N TRP A 244 17.58 -61.94 -84.57
CA TRP A 244 17.76 -61.25 -83.28
C TRP A 244 19.09 -60.52 -83.13
N THR A 245 19.05 -59.46 -82.34
CA THR A 245 20.18 -58.68 -81.82
C THR A 245 20.00 -58.52 -80.33
N CYS A 246 21.07 -58.21 -79.60
CA CYS A 246 20.96 -57.82 -78.21
C CYS A 246 22.08 -56.88 -77.80
N GLU A 247 21.85 -56.17 -76.71
CA GLU A 247 22.80 -55.31 -76.03
C GLU A 247 22.59 -55.53 -74.54
N ASN A 248 23.66 -55.90 -73.84
CA ASN A 248 23.67 -56.19 -72.41
C ASN A 248 22.59 -57.20 -71.98
N ASP A 249 22.45 -58.32 -72.72
CA ASP A 249 21.54 -59.41 -72.36
C ASP A 249 22.23 -60.35 -71.36
N ALA A 250 21.54 -60.74 -70.30
CA ALA A 250 22.04 -61.75 -69.36
C ALA A 250 20.96 -62.74 -68.91
N TRP A 251 21.36 -64.00 -68.79
CA TRP A 251 20.45 -65.12 -68.54
C TRP A 251 21.06 -66.09 -67.55
N ARG A 252 20.24 -66.52 -66.59
CA ARG A 252 20.54 -67.54 -65.60
C ARG A 252 19.76 -68.82 -65.90
N PHE A 253 20.46 -69.94 -65.86
CA PHE A 253 19.88 -71.27 -65.89
C PHE A 253 20.07 -71.91 -64.51
N THR A 254 18.95 -72.14 -63.82
CA THR A 254 18.92 -72.74 -62.49
C THR A 254 18.49 -74.20 -62.59
N PRO A 255 19.24 -75.18 -62.04
CA PRO A 255 18.85 -76.57 -62.07
C PRO A 255 17.46 -76.79 -61.44
N ASN A 256 16.57 -77.48 -62.15
CA ASN A 256 15.20 -77.81 -61.74
C ASN A 256 14.98 -79.32 -61.68
N GLY A 257 15.83 -79.99 -60.89
CA GLY A 257 15.89 -81.45 -60.82
C GLY A 257 17.07 -82.02 -61.58
N SER A 258 17.08 -83.34 -61.79
CA SER A 258 18.23 -84.05 -62.35
C SER A 258 18.36 -83.94 -63.87
N THR A 259 17.34 -83.47 -64.59
CA THR A 259 17.34 -83.48 -66.06
C THR A 259 16.74 -82.21 -66.67
N ASP A 260 16.70 -81.09 -65.94
CA ASP A 260 15.98 -79.89 -66.38
C ASP A 260 16.55 -78.60 -65.75
N TYR A 261 16.35 -77.46 -66.40
CA TYR A 261 16.73 -76.12 -65.92
C TYR A 261 15.58 -75.11 -66.08
N ILE A 262 15.48 -74.17 -65.14
CA ILE A 262 14.64 -72.97 -65.26
C ILE A 262 15.50 -71.86 -65.87
N ILE A 263 14.98 -71.16 -66.87
CA ILE A 263 15.64 -70.04 -67.56
C ILE A 263 15.05 -68.72 -67.06
N GLU A 264 15.89 -67.80 -66.62
CA GLU A 264 15.47 -66.49 -66.12
C GLU A 264 16.39 -65.39 -66.66
N SER A 265 15.83 -64.25 -67.09
CA SER A 265 16.63 -63.07 -67.41
C SER A 265 17.18 -62.48 -66.11
N ILE A 266 18.45 -62.12 -66.09
CA ILE A 266 19.11 -61.45 -64.96
C ILE A 266 19.65 -60.09 -65.39
N GLU A 267 20.01 -59.27 -64.39
CA GLU A 267 20.75 -58.04 -64.65
C GLU A 267 22.09 -58.36 -65.32
N PHE A 268 22.48 -57.52 -66.28
CA PHE A 268 23.74 -57.66 -66.97
C PHE A 268 24.90 -57.29 -66.04
N ALA A 269 25.50 -58.30 -65.42
CA ALA A 269 26.59 -58.17 -64.45
C ALA A 269 27.76 -59.09 -64.81
N PRO A 270 28.51 -58.82 -65.89
CA PRO A 270 29.74 -59.55 -66.16
C PRO A 270 30.73 -59.41 -64.99
N ALA A 271 31.53 -60.44 -64.71
CA ALA A 271 32.68 -60.27 -63.80
C ALA A 271 33.66 -59.25 -64.42
N VAL A 272 34.41 -58.46 -63.63
CA VAL A 272 35.49 -57.51 -64.03
C VAL A 272 36.86 -58.17 -63.85
N ALA A 273 37.85 -57.86 -64.71
CA ALA A 273 39.14 -58.57 -64.81
C ALA A 273 40.34 -57.64 -65.13
N GLY A 274 40.32 -56.38 -64.69
CA GLY A 274 41.43 -55.43 -64.90
C GLY A 274 41.91 -54.70 -63.64
N THR A 275 43.22 -54.42 -63.59
CA THR A 275 43.88 -53.68 -62.49
C THR A 275 44.00 -52.18 -62.73
N ASP A 276 43.69 -51.69 -63.94
CA ASP A 276 43.87 -50.28 -64.31
C ASP A 276 42.62 -49.46 -63.96
N ILE A 277 42.74 -48.61 -62.93
CA ILE A 277 41.68 -47.70 -62.49
C ILE A 277 41.70 -46.42 -63.33
N THR A 278 40.51 -46.01 -63.79
CA THR A 278 40.25 -44.74 -64.48
C THR A 278 39.26 -43.91 -63.65
N TRP A 279 39.49 -42.59 -63.61
CA TRP A 279 38.63 -41.63 -62.91
C TRP A 279 37.88 -40.77 -63.92
N GLN A 280 36.60 -40.53 -63.67
CA GLN A 280 35.76 -39.66 -64.46
C GLN A 280 35.12 -38.56 -63.63
N ASP A 281 34.85 -37.42 -64.27
CA ASP A 281 33.96 -36.40 -63.72
C ASP A 281 32.47 -36.76 -63.94
N GLU A 282 31.58 -35.94 -63.39
CA GLU A 282 30.12 -36.10 -63.51
C GLU A 282 29.58 -36.07 -64.96
N PHE A 283 30.39 -35.61 -65.93
CA PHE A 283 30.06 -35.57 -67.36
C PHE A 283 30.62 -36.80 -68.12
N GLY A 284 31.28 -37.72 -67.42
CA GLY A 284 31.91 -38.91 -67.99
C GLY A 284 33.26 -38.64 -68.65
N ASN A 285 33.86 -37.45 -68.49
CA ASN A 285 35.19 -37.17 -69.03
C ASN A 285 36.25 -37.83 -68.16
N ASN A 286 37.24 -38.49 -68.77
CA ASN A 286 38.38 -39.03 -68.04
C ASN A 286 39.26 -37.89 -67.48
N ILE A 287 39.42 -37.87 -66.15
CA ILE A 287 40.21 -36.86 -65.42
C ILE A 287 41.57 -37.41 -64.94
N GLY A 288 41.79 -38.72 -65.01
CA GLY A 288 43.07 -39.35 -64.67
C GLY A 288 42.98 -40.86 -64.47
N THR A 289 44.14 -41.48 -64.21
CA THR A 289 44.26 -42.92 -63.97
C THR A 289 45.10 -43.21 -62.72
N GLY A 290 44.91 -44.39 -62.14
CA GLY A 290 45.63 -44.85 -60.95
C GLY A 290 44.79 -44.84 -59.66
N SER A 291 45.38 -45.35 -58.58
CA SER A 291 44.70 -45.53 -57.29
C SER A 291 44.47 -44.24 -56.51
N GLU A 292 44.99 -43.09 -56.96
CA GLU A 292 44.88 -41.80 -56.29
C GLU A 292 44.89 -40.64 -57.31
N ILE A 293 44.03 -39.63 -57.11
CA ILE A 293 43.99 -38.37 -57.87
C ILE A 293 43.63 -37.19 -56.94
N THR A 294 44.11 -35.99 -57.25
CA THR A 294 43.76 -34.75 -56.53
C THR A 294 42.90 -33.84 -57.41
N VAL A 295 41.79 -33.34 -56.87
CA VAL A 295 40.83 -32.47 -57.55
C VAL A 295 40.59 -31.17 -56.76
N PHE A 296 40.10 -30.13 -57.44
CA PHE A 296 39.68 -28.84 -56.85
C PHE A 296 38.21 -28.57 -57.22
N PRO A 297 37.26 -29.08 -56.43
CA PRO A 297 35.84 -28.98 -56.74
C PRO A 297 35.35 -27.53 -56.72
N GLY A 298 34.74 -27.06 -57.81
CA GLY A 298 34.18 -25.71 -57.91
C GLY A 298 32.76 -25.56 -57.35
N GLY A 299 32.20 -26.63 -56.80
CA GLY A 299 30.83 -26.76 -56.31
C GLY A 299 30.51 -28.23 -56.07
N ASP A 300 29.25 -28.54 -55.76
CA ASP A 300 28.79 -29.93 -55.61
C ASP A 300 29.10 -30.73 -56.88
N VAL A 301 29.78 -31.87 -56.75
CA VAL A 301 30.27 -32.67 -57.88
C VAL A 301 30.39 -34.15 -57.50
N THR A 302 30.21 -35.03 -58.49
CA THR A 302 30.45 -36.47 -58.35
C THR A 302 31.61 -36.91 -59.24
N TYR A 303 32.48 -37.77 -58.70
CA TYR A 303 33.57 -38.42 -59.43
C TYR A 303 33.39 -39.93 -59.39
N THR A 304 33.62 -40.63 -60.50
CA THR A 304 33.44 -42.09 -60.58
C THR A 304 34.78 -42.76 -60.86
N ALA A 305 35.13 -43.82 -60.10
CA ALA A 305 36.31 -44.63 -60.35
C ALA A 305 35.94 -46.03 -60.84
N GLY A 306 36.53 -46.53 -61.92
CA GLY A 306 36.30 -47.92 -62.34
C GLY A 306 37.42 -48.57 -63.17
N ALA A 307 37.25 -49.87 -63.51
CA ALA A 307 38.23 -50.71 -64.23
C ALA A 307 37.60 -51.54 -65.40
N SER A 308 38.41 -51.96 -66.39
CA SER A 308 37.99 -52.66 -67.63
C SER A 308 38.30 -54.17 -67.65
N LEU A 309 37.45 -55.00 -68.30
CA LEU A 309 37.56 -56.48 -68.35
C LEU A 309 38.60 -57.03 -69.33
N CYS A 310 38.63 -56.52 -70.56
CA CYS A 310 39.33 -57.16 -71.69
C CYS A 310 40.56 -56.35 -72.15
N GLY A 311 41.11 -55.50 -71.28
CA GLY A 311 42.15 -54.53 -71.64
C GLY A 311 41.76 -53.68 -72.86
N ASP A 312 42.75 -53.26 -73.65
CA ASP A 312 42.56 -52.47 -74.88
C ASP A 312 41.71 -53.19 -75.95
N ALA A 313 41.56 -54.52 -75.88
CA ALA A 313 40.78 -55.31 -76.86
C ALA A 313 39.25 -55.24 -76.62
N GLY A 314 38.82 -54.85 -75.41
CA GLY A 314 37.40 -54.70 -75.05
C GLY A 314 36.79 -53.35 -75.42
N ASP A 315 37.60 -52.37 -75.79
CA ASP A 315 37.20 -50.97 -75.91
C ASP A 315 36.31 -50.66 -77.13
N TRP A 316 36.17 -51.60 -78.08
CA TRP A 316 35.51 -51.36 -79.38
C TRP A 316 34.31 -52.26 -79.74
N CYS A 317 33.97 -53.30 -78.97
CA CYS A 317 32.78 -54.13 -79.24
C CYS A 317 32.09 -54.73 -77.98
N GLY A 318 32.00 -53.97 -76.88
CA GLY A 318 31.39 -54.41 -75.61
C GLY A 318 32.38 -55.16 -74.70
N PHE A 319 32.53 -54.95 -73.39
CA PHE A 319 31.86 -54.17 -72.33
C PHE A 319 32.18 -52.66 -72.36
N GLU A 320 31.67 -51.94 -73.35
CA GLU A 320 31.95 -50.52 -73.55
C GLU A 320 31.12 -49.66 -72.60
N GLY A 321 31.80 -48.80 -71.84
CA GLY A 321 31.18 -47.65 -71.18
C GLY A 321 30.47 -47.91 -69.85
N GLY A 322 30.30 -49.16 -69.44
CA GLY A 322 29.89 -49.51 -68.08
C GLY A 322 31.11 -49.78 -67.23
N ILE A 323 31.76 -48.74 -66.70
CA ILE A 323 32.70 -48.96 -65.61
C ILE A 323 31.85 -49.34 -64.39
N GLU A 324 31.93 -50.58 -63.93
CA GLU A 324 31.39 -50.94 -62.61
C GLU A 324 32.33 -50.31 -61.57
N GLY A 325 31.99 -49.07 -61.24
CA GLY A 325 32.78 -48.18 -60.41
C GLY A 325 32.04 -47.71 -59.16
N ASP A 326 32.77 -47.07 -58.27
CA ASP A 326 32.23 -46.47 -57.05
C ASP A 326 32.34 -44.94 -57.17
N ASP A 327 31.34 -44.24 -56.64
CA ASP A 327 31.21 -42.80 -56.74
C ASP A 327 31.78 -42.12 -55.49
N VAL A 328 32.46 -40.98 -55.70
CA VAL A 328 32.82 -40.02 -54.66
C VAL A 328 32.02 -38.75 -54.87
N ILE A 329 31.16 -38.45 -53.91
CA ILE A 329 30.35 -37.23 -53.93
C ILE A 329 31.01 -36.17 -53.05
N ILE A 330 31.19 -34.97 -53.60
CA ILE A 330 31.64 -33.79 -52.85
C ILE A 330 30.49 -32.79 -52.81
N THR A 331 30.14 -32.33 -51.61
CA THR A 331 29.10 -31.30 -51.41
C THR A 331 29.61 -30.15 -50.56
N PHE A 332 29.09 -28.96 -50.79
CA PHE A 332 29.37 -27.76 -50.01
C PHE A 332 28.17 -27.43 -49.13
N GLU A 333 28.37 -27.43 -47.81
CA GLU A 333 27.33 -27.09 -46.84
C GLU A 333 27.64 -25.75 -46.16
N VAL A 334 26.60 -24.94 -45.94
CA VAL A 334 26.72 -23.69 -45.18
C VAL A 334 26.99 -24.01 -43.73
N LEU A 335 27.93 -23.30 -43.13
CA LEU A 335 28.20 -23.40 -41.69
C LEU A 335 27.02 -22.78 -40.92
N GLU A 336 26.23 -23.63 -40.24
CA GLU A 336 25.13 -23.16 -39.41
C GLU A 336 25.63 -22.48 -38.13
N ILE A 337 25.01 -21.35 -37.80
CA ILE A 337 25.18 -20.62 -36.56
C ILE A 337 23.81 -20.43 -35.91
N SER A 338 23.77 -20.45 -34.58
CA SER A 338 22.61 -19.98 -33.83
C SER A 338 23.05 -19.04 -32.72
N GLY A 339 22.10 -18.30 -32.16
CA GLY A 339 22.37 -17.42 -31.05
C GLY A 339 21.10 -16.96 -30.36
N ASP A 340 21.24 -16.57 -29.11
CA ASP A 340 20.16 -16.02 -28.30
C ASP A 340 20.57 -14.66 -27.74
N GLY A 341 19.67 -13.68 -27.85
CA GLY A 341 19.84 -12.35 -27.28
C GLY A 341 19.08 -12.19 -25.97
N THR A 342 19.73 -11.64 -24.95
CA THR A 342 19.06 -11.12 -23.76
C THR A 342 18.89 -9.62 -23.90
N ASN A 343 17.64 -9.16 -23.87
CA ASN A 343 17.27 -7.74 -23.98
C ASN A 343 17.78 -6.91 -22.80
N ILE A 344 17.85 -5.60 -23.02
CA ILE A 344 18.30 -4.62 -22.05
C ILE A 344 17.25 -4.51 -20.93
N LEU A 345 17.70 -4.50 -19.67
CA LEU A 345 16.80 -4.54 -18.50
C LEU A 345 16.15 -3.19 -18.22
N CYS A 346 16.91 -2.10 -18.35
CA CYS A 346 16.47 -0.72 -18.08
C CYS A 346 16.66 0.19 -19.28
N ASN A 347 15.77 1.16 -19.45
CA ASN A 347 15.91 2.16 -20.51
C ASN A 347 17.28 2.87 -20.42
N ASN A 348 17.98 2.95 -21.54
CA ASN A 348 19.34 3.51 -21.71
C ASN A 348 20.47 2.77 -20.95
N ASN A 349 20.24 1.54 -20.50
CA ASN A 349 21.34 0.67 -20.07
C ASN A 349 22.01 -0.03 -21.26
N ASN A 350 23.22 -0.52 -21.01
CA ASN A 350 23.98 -1.37 -21.92
C ASN A 350 24.24 -2.72 -21.24
N ASP A 351 23.20 -3.41 -20.76
CA ASP A 351 23.32 -4.70 -20.06
C ASP A 351 22.79 -5.87 -20.89
N GLY A 352 22.49 -5.64 -22.17
CA GLY A 352 22.13 -6.70 -23.11
C GLY A 352 23.29 -7.67 -23.33
N THR A 353 22.95 -8.92 -23.67
CA THR A 353 23.92 -9.95 -24.02
C THR A 353 23.50 -10.67 -25.29
N ILE A 354 24.48 -11.16 -26.05
CA ILE A 354 24.25 -12.06 -27.18
C ILE A 354 25.15 -13.27 -26.97
N GLU A 355 24.53 -14.43 -26.82
CA GLU A 355 25.22 -15.72 -26.80
C GLU A 355 25.13 -16.36 -28.18
N LEU A 356 26.27 -16.69 -28.77
CA LEU A 356 26.35 -17.40 -30.05
C LEU A 356 26.79 -18.84 -29.82
N PHE A 357 26.30 -19.74 -30.65
CA PHE A 357 26.61 -21.16 -30.64
C PHE A 357 27.19 -21.60 -31.98
N ALA A 358 28.39 -22.16 -31.92
CA ALA A 358 29.00 -22.92 -33.00
C ALA A 358 28.50 -24.38 -32.98
N PRO A 359 28.53 -25.10 -34.12
CA PRO A 359 27.94 -26.43 -34.22
C PRO A 359 28.66 -27.52 -33.40
N TYR A 360 29.89 -27.26 -32.95
CA TYR A 360 30.71 -28.17 -32.16
C TYR A 360 31.84 -27.40 -31.43
N GLU A 361 32.44 -28.02 -30.41
CA GLU A 361 33.67 -27.51 -29.77
C GLU A 361 34.83 -27.50 -30.77
N GLY A 362 35.55 -26.38 -30.84
CA GLY A 362 36.63 -26.15 -31.80
C GLY A 362 37.17 -24.74 -31.68
N ASP A 363 38.31 -24.46 -32.32
CA ASP A 363 38.88 -23.12 -32.33
C ASP A 363 38.07 -22.21 -33.27
N TRP A 364 37.17 -21.41 -32.71
CA TRP A 364 36.27 -20.53 -33.45
C TRP A 364 36.61 -19.05 -33.23
N ILE A 365 36.38 -18.23 -34.25
CA ILE A 365 36.36 -16.78 -34.19
C ILE A 365 34.90 -16.33 -34.26
N TYR A 366 34.40 -15.73 -33.19
CA TYR A 366 33.06 -15.15 -33.10
C TYR A 366 33.15 -13.66 -33.42
N ASN A 367 32.46 -13.21 -34.47
CA ASN A 367 32.42 -11.80 -34.86
C ASN A 367 31.02 -11.24 -34.63
N LEU A 368 30.94 -10.08 -33.97
CA LEU A 368 29.70 -9.34 -33.73
C LEU A 368 29.77 -7.99 -34.44
N TYR A 369 28.70 -7.67 -35.16
CA TYR A 369 28.53 -6.44 -35.92
C TYR A 369 27.33 -5.66 -35.39
N LEU A 370 27.42 -4.33 -35.41
CA LEU A 370 26.33 -3.41 -35.14
C LEU A 370 26.16 -2.50 -36.36
N ASP A 371 24.96 -2.49 -36.95
CA ASP A 371 24.66 -1.73 -38.17
C ASP A 371 25.67 -1.98 -39.32
N GLY A 372 26.15 -3.22 -39.45
CA GLY A 372 27.11 -3.65 -40.46
C GLY A 372 28.58 -3.29 -40.19
N ALA A 373 28.90 -2.69 -39.04
CA ALA A 373 30.28 -2.45 -38.61
C ALA A 373 30.72 -3.49 -37.57
N LEU A 374 31.89 -4.10 -37.75
CA LEU A 374 32.47 -5.02 -36.78
C LEU A 374 32.77 -4.26 -35.48
N ILE A 375 32.14 -4.67 -34.38
CA ILE A 375 32.33 -4.05 -33.06
C ILE A 375 33.18 -4.91 -32.13
N GLU A 376 33.14 -6.24 -32.28
CA GLU A 376 33.87 -7.17 -31.42
C GLU A 376 34.19 -8.47 -32.19
N SER A 377 35.35 -9.06 -31.90
CA SER A 377 35.83 -10.29 -32.54
C SER A 377 36.66 -11.07 -31.52
N GLU A 378 36.24 -12.28 -31.19
CA GLU A 378 36.79 -13.05 -30.08
C GLU A 378 37.05 -14.50 -30.48
N THR A 379 38.16 -15.05 -29.98
CA THR A 379 38.55 -16.45 -30.22
C THR A 379 38.16 -17.31 -29.02
N SER A 380 37.48 -18.43 -29.25
CA SER A 380 37.11 -19.38 -28.20
C SER A 380 37.19 -20.81 -28.73
N SER A 381 37.67 -21.72 -27.87
CA SER A 381 37.63 -23.18 -28.12
C SER A 381 36.28 -23.81 -27.75
N ASN A 382 35.40 -23.06 -27.07
CA ASN A 382 34.09 -23.53 -26.64
C ASN A 382 33.09 -23.43 -27.79
N GLU A 383 32.08 -24.29 -27.75
CA GLU A 383 30.94 -24.26 -28.68
C GLU A 383 30.05 -23.02 -28.52
N ASN A 384 30.25 -22.19 -27.49
CA ASN A 384 29.53 -20.94 -27.29
C ASN A 384 30.44 -19.78 -26.88
N PHE A 385 30.00 -18.56 -27.17
CA PHE A 385 30.61 -17.31 -26.71
C PHE A 385 29.54 -16.26 -26.40
N ILE A 386 29.73 -15.52 -25.30
CA ILE A 386 28.78 -14.50 -24.85
C ILE A 386 29.40 -13.11 -24.97
N PHE A 387 28.84 -12.28 -25.83
CA PHE A 387 29.06 -10.85 -25.87
C PHE A 387 28.22 -10.19 -24.79
N ASN A 388 28.86 -9.33 -23.99
CA ASN A 388 28.22 -8.66 -22.84
C ASN A 388 28.25 -7.15 -23.03
N SER A 389 27.50 -6.45 -22.20
CA SER A 389 27.48 -4.98 -22.13
C SER A 389 26.97 -4.31 -23.42
N LEU A 390 25.97 -4.90 -24.06
CA LEU A 390 25.44 -4.43 -25.34
C LEU A 390 24.30 -3.43 -25.14
N SER A 391 24.30 -2.39 -25.97
CA SER A 391 23.21 -1.41 -26.10
C SER A 391 22.03 -1.99 -26.90
N PRO A 392 20.82 -1.41 -26.84
CA PRO A 392 19.75 -1.80 -27.74
C PRO A 392 20.12 -1.52 -29.20
N GLY A 393 19.77 -2.42 -30.11
CA GLY A 393 20.17 -2.33 -31.51
C GLY A 393 19.91 -3.60 -32.30
N THR A 394 20.17 -3.53 -33.61
CA THR A 394 20.16 -4.69 -34.49
C THR A 394 21.61 -5.12 -34.73
N TYR A 395 21.93 -6.29 -34.22
CA TYR A 395 23.24 -6.91 -34.34
C TYR A 395 23.19 -7.99 -35.43
N SER A 396 24.29 -8.17 -36.14
CA SER A 396 24.52 -9.36 -36.95
C SER A 396 25.78 -10.07 -36.47
N ALA A 397 25.83 -11.38 -36.62
CA ALA A 397 26.93 -12.20 -36.12
C ALA A 397 27.37 -13.24 -37.14
N THR A 398 28.66 -13.58 -37.12
CA THR A 398 29.22 -14.67 -37.92
C THR A 398 30.22 -15.47 -37.08
N ILE A 399 30.36 -16.76 -37.34
CA ILE A 399 31.47 -17.57 -36.85
C ILE A 399 32.42 -17.94 -37.98
N THR A 400 33.70 -18.08 -37.65
CA THR A 400 34.74 -18.55 -38.57
C THR A 400 35.60 -19.60 -37.89
N GLU A 401 35.82 -20.74 -38.53
CA GLU A 401 36.75 -21.75 -38.00
C GLU A 401 38.19 -21.23 -38.13
N GLN A 402 38.96 -21.29 -37.05
CA GLN A 402 40.31 -20.73 -37.01
C GLN A 402 41.25 -21.48 -37.96
N ASN A 403 41.98 -20.73 -38.79
CA ASN A 403 42.85 -21.25 -39.87
C ASN A 403 42.09 -21.96 -41.01
N SER A 404 40.78 -21.78 -41.07
CA SER A 404 39.91 -22.24 -42.17
C SER A 404 39.36 -21.03 -42.94
N LEU A 405 38.90 -21.26 -44.17
CA LEU A 405 38.12 -20.29 -44.93
C LEU A 405 36.61 -20.44 -44.69
N CYS A 406 36.21 -21.35 -43.80
CA CYS A 406 34.82 -21.63 -43.48
C CYS A 406 34.22 -20.52 -42.59
N VAL A 407 33.28 -19.75 -43.14
CA VAL A 407 32.56 -18.67 -42.46
C VAL A 407 31.06 -18.95 -42.53
N SER A 408 30.32 -18.71 -41.46
CA SER A 408 28.86 -18.81 -41.47
C SER A 408 28.22 -17.67 -42.25
N GLU A 409 26.93 -17.83 -42.61
CA GLU A 409 26.11 -16.67 -42.96
C GLU A 409 25.94 -15.71 -41.76
N GLU A 410 25.50 -14.49 -42.04
CA GLU A 410 25.14 -13.51 -41.01
C GLU A 410 23.88 -13.95 -40.27
N TYR A 411 23.94 -13.95 -38.94
CA TYR A 411 22.82 -14.22 -38.06
C TYR A 411 22.38 -12.95 -37.34
N ASP A 412 21.15 -12.52 -37.59
CA ASP A 412 20.62 -11.27 -37.03
C ASP A 412 19.97 -11.48 -35.66
N ILE A 413 20.36 -10.65 -34.68
CA ILE A 413 19.75 -10.56 -33.36
C ILE A 413 19.32 -9.12 -33.09
N VAL A 414 18.09 -8.92 -32.62
CA VAL A 414 17.60 -7.60 -32.19
C VAL A 414 17.53 -7.56 -30.67
N LEU A 415 18.27 -6.63 -30.07
CA LEU A 415 18.15 -6.31 -28.66
C LEU A 415 17.24 -5.08 -28.49
N ILE A 416 16.17 -5.23 -27.74
CA ILE A 416 15.26 -4.14 -27.38
C ILE A 416 15.48 -3.70 -25.93
N GLN A 417 15.01 -2.49 -25.62
CA GLN A 417 14.95 -1.95 -24.26
C GLN A 417 13.51 -1.59 -23.89
N PRO A 418 13.14 -1.56 -22.59
CA PRO A 418 11.82 -1.08 -22.17
C PRO A 418 11.67 0.44 -22.39
N ASP A 419 10.43 0.90 -22.37
CA ASP A 419 10.11 2.34 -22.35
C ASP A 419 10.68 3.01 -21.08
N GLU A 420 10.97 4.31 -21.15
CA GLU A 420 11.45 5.10 -20.01
C GLU A 420 10.45 5.07 -18.85
N LEU A 421 10.94 4.82 -17.62
CA LEU A 421 10.12 4.87 -16.41
C LEU A 421 9.83 6.34 -16.04
N ILE A 422 8.57 6.75 -16.16
CA ILE A 422 8.11 8.12 -15.94
C ILE A 422 7.10 8.13 -14.80
N THR A 423 7.24 9.09 -13.90
CA THR A 423 6.32 9.32 -12.78
C THR A 423 5.68 10.70 -12.92
N ASN A 424 4.37 10.76 -12.68
CA ASN A 424 3.65 12.01 -12.51
C ASN A 424 3.06 11.99 -11.10
N SER A 425 3.07 13.13 -10.42
CA SER A 425 2.50 13.22 -9.09
C SER A 425 1.75 14.51 -8.88
N THR A 426 0.81 14.46 -7.94
CA THR A 426 0.06 15.61 -7.44
C THR A 426 0.04 15.55 -5.92
N THR A 427 0.07 16.71 -5.29
CA THR A 427 0.01 16.82 -3.83
C THR A 427 -1.29 17.47 -3.39
N ILE A 428 -1.77 17.06 -2.23
CA ILE A 428 -2.83 17.75 -1.49
C ILE A 428 -2.18 18.27 -0.21
N ASP A 429 -2.25 19.59 -0.03
CA ASP A 429 -1.74 20.28 1.15
C ASP A 429 -2.61 20.00 2.39
N VAL A 430 -2.03 20.15 3.57
CA VAL A 430 -2.75 20.03 4.85
C VAL A 430 -3.69 21.24 5.01
N LEU A 431 -4.93 20.99 5.43
CA LEU A 431 -5.96 22.02 5.53
C LEU A 431 -5.92 22.80 6.86
N CYS A 432 -5.41 22.18 7.93
CA CYS A 432 -5.31 22.76 9.28
C CYS A 432 -3.88 22.65 9.82
N ASN A 433 -3.38 23.74 10.41
CA ASN A 433 -2.03 23.75 10.98
C ASN A 433 -1.82 22.61 11.99
N GLY A 434 -0.75 21.83 11.82
CA GLY A 434 -0.36 20.74 12.72
C GLY A 434 -1.12 19.43 12.53
N TYR A 435 -2.04 19.36 11.55
CA TYR A 435 -2.75 18.12 11.24
C TYR A 435 -2.01 17.32 10.14
N SER A 436 -2.53 16.13 9.84
CA SER A 436 -1.89 15.17 8.95
C SER A 436 -2.79 14.74 7.80
N GLU A 437 -3.54 15.63 7.15
CA GLU A 437 -4.42 15.27 6.01
C GLU A 437 -3.75 15.38 4.64
N GLY A 438 -2.47 15.76 4.60
CA GLY A 438 -1.73 15.88 3.35
C GLY A 438 -1.62 14.53 2.65
N SER A 439 -1.57 14.55 1.31
CA SER A 439 -1.35 13.34 0.51
C SER A 439 -0.53 13.61 -0.74
N ILE A 440 0.08 12.53 -1.25
CA ILE A 440 0.81 12.52 -2.51
C ILE A 440 0.26 11.37 -3.35
N ASP A 441 -0.33 11.72 -4.49
CA ASP A 441 -0.76 10.78 -5.52
C ASP A 441 0.34 10.65 -6.57
N ILE A 442 0.68 9.43 -6.95
CA ILE A 442 1.74 9.11 -7.91
C ILE A 442 1.19 8.14 -8.95
N GLN A 443 1.34 8.48 -10.22
CA GLN A 443 1.08 7.61 -11.36
C GLN A 443 2.40 7.29 -12.06
N ILE A 444 2.62 6.00 -12.32
CA ILE A 444 3.85 5.46 -12.90
C ILE A 444 3.53 4.85 -14.28
N ASN A 445 4.30 5.20 -15.30
CA ASN A 445 4.19 4.67 -16.67
C ASN A 445 5.58 4.27 -17.21
N GLY A 446 5.63 3.36 -18.19
CA GLY A 446 6.89 2.85 -18.77
C GLY A 446 7.61 1.84 -17.88
N GLY A 447 8.87 1.48 -18.18
CA GLY A 447 9.61 0.43 -17.46
C GLY A 447 8.90 -0.93 -17.44
N ASN A 448 9.25 -1.79 -16.47
CA ASN A 448 8.70 -3.14 -16.32
C ASN A 448 7.90 -3.30 -15.01
N PRO A 449 6.57 -3.46 -15.04
CA PRO A 449 5.78 -3.68 -13.84
C PRO A 449 6.05 -5.06 -13.20
N PRO A 450 5.78 -5.26 -11.90
CA PRO A 450 5.22 -4.28 -10.95
C PRO A 450 6.23 -3.22 -10.48
N TYR A 451 5.71 -2.07 -10.07
CA TYR A 451 6.51 -0.99 -9.49
C TYR A 451 6.46 -1.01 -7.96
N THR A 452 7.56 -0.62 -7.35
CA THR A 452 7.69 -0.34 -5.91
C THR A 452 8.06 1.12 -5.75
N THR A 453 7.35 1.88 -4.92
CA THR A 453 7.68 3.28 -4.64
C THR A 453 7.86 3.45 -3.15
N PHE A 454 8.99 4.02 -2.75
CA PHE A 454 9.22 4.41 -1.37
C PHE A 454 9.07 5.92 -1.23
N LEU A 455 8.51 6.34 -0.10
CA LEU A 455 8.39 7.73 0.31
C LEU A 455 9.34 7.99 1.49
N GLY A 456 10.08 9.09 1.43
CA GLY A 456 11.01 9.53 2.46
C GLY A 456 10.93 11.03 2.71
N ASN A 457 11.54 11.47 3.81
CA ASN A 457 11.90 12.86 4.05
C ASN A 457 13.27 12.94 4.74
N ALA A 458 13.71 14.16 5.09
CA ALA A 458 15.02 14.37 5.71
C ALA A 458 15.18 13.72 7.10
N ILE A 459 14.08 13.46 7.81
CA ILE A 459 14.07 12.92 9.18
C ILE A 459 13.92 11.39 9.17
N ASN A 460 12.97 10.89 8.39
CA ASN A 460 12.72 9.48 8.16
C ASN A 460 12.84 9.18 6.66
N PRO A 461 13.96 8.57 6.21
CA PRO A 461 14.16 8.27 4.81
C PRO A 461 13.24 7.15 4.27
N ASN A 462 12.58 6.38 5.15
CA ASN A 462 11.63 5.33 4.78
C ASN A 462 10.34 5.49 5.58
N ILE A 463 9.49 6.42 5.16
CA ILE A 463 8.17 6.64 5.75
C ILE A 463 7.26 5.47 5.42
N GLU A 464 7.15 5.14 4.14
CA GLU A 464 6.28 4.08 3.65
C GLU A 464 6.82 3.54 2.32
N THR A 465 6.43 2.32 1.96
CA THR A 465 6.73 1.73 0.65
C THR A 465 5.50 0.97 0.16
N LEU A 466 5.04 1.32 -1.04
CA LEU A 466 3.85 0.77 -1.66
C LEU A 466 4.17 0.19 -3.04
N THR A 467 3.31 -0.69 -3.53
CA THR A 467 3.46 -1.32 -4.85
C THR A 467 2.23 -1.08 -5.71
N GLY A 468 2.44 -0.76 -6.99
CA GLY A 468 1.35 -0.44 -7.92
C GLY A 468 1.73 0.62 -8.95
N SER A 469 0.91 0.76 -9.99
CA SER A 469 1.07 1.80 -11.03
C SER A 469 0.40 3.12 -10.66
N ILE A 470 -0.49 3.09 -9.67
CA ILE A 470 -1.11 4.26 -9.04
C ILE A 470 -0.94 4.06 -7.54
N ILE A 471 -0.26 5.00 -6.88
CA ILE A 471 0.11 4.93 -5.47
C ILE A 471 -0.35 6.23 -4.82
N THR A 472 -1.00 6.10 -3.66
CA THR A 472 -1.41 7.24 -2.85
C THR A 472 -0.79 7.07 -1.46
N PHE A 473 -0.01 8.06 -1.03
CA PHE A 473 0.44 8.19 0.34
C PHE A 473 -0.46 9.18 1.06
N GLU A 474 -1.18 8.72 2.08
CA GLU A 474 -2.11 9.54 2.88
C GLU A 474 -1.53 9.81 4.27
N ASN A 475 -2.24 10.64 5.03
CA ASN A 475 -1.94 10.94 6.43
C ASN A 475 -0.60 11.68 6.65
N LEU A 476 -0.21 12.54 5.71
CA LEU A 476 1.06 13.26 5.75
C LEU A 476 0.91 14.64 6.42
N ILE A 477 1.88 15.00 7.25
CA ILE A 477 1.99 16.35 7.84
C ILE A 477 2.65 17.32 6.85
N ALA A 478 2.61 18.62 7.13
CA ALA A 478 3.36 19.59 6.33
C ALA A 478 4.87 19.36 6.41
N GLY A 479 5.56 19.52 5.27
CA GLY A 479 6.99 19.32 5.15
C GLY A 479 7.45 18.96 3.75
N ASP A 480 8.77 18.80 3.62
CA ASP A 480 9.41 18.38 2.37
C ASP A 480 9.56 16.85 2.32
N TYR A 481 9.07 16.26 1.24
CA TYR A 481 9.09 14.84 0.97
C TYR A 481 9.85 14.55 -0.32
N TYR A 482 10.32 13.32 -0.45
CA TYR A 482 10.75 12.79 -1.72
C TYR A 482 10.27 11.36 -1.91
N PHE A 483 10.06 10.96 -3.16
CA PHE A 483 9.83 9.56 -3.49
C PHE A 483 10.76 9.08 -4.58
N THR A 484 10.93 7.77 -4.60
CA THR A 484 11.65 7.06 -5.67
C THR A 484 10.80 5.86 -6.08
N SER A 485 10.58 5.74 -7.38
CA SER A 485 9.90 4.60 -7.97
C SER A 485 10.90 3.69 -8.66
N THR A 486 10.78 2.39 -8.38
CA THR A 486 11.62 1.33 -8.91
C THR A 486 10.74 0.29 -9.57
N ASP A 487 11.09 -0.13 -10.79
CA ASP A 487 10.39 -1.20 -11.50
C ASP A 487 10.82 -2.61 -11.03
N ALA A 488 10.25 -3.66 -11.64
CA ALA A 488 10.53 -5.05 -11.26
C ALA A 488 11.99 -5.49 -11.51
N ASN A 489 12.68 -4.84 -12.43
CA ASN A 489 14.07 -5.11 -12.79
C ASN A 489 15.06 -4.25 -11.99
N GLY A 490 14.57 -3.41 -11.07
CA GLY A 490 15.41 -2.52 -10.28
C GLY A 490 15.71 -1.18 -10.97
N CYS A 491 15.03 -0.86 -12.07
CA CYS A 491 15.24 0.36 -12.82
C CYS A 491 14.59 1.56 -12.10
N LEU A 492 15.36 2.64 -11.96
CA LEU A 492 14.92 3.90 -11.36
C LEU A 492 14.49 4.89 -12.45
N THR A 493 13.70 5.87 -12.04
CA THR A 493 13.42 7.06 -12.84
C THR A 493 14.69 7.88 -13.11
N ALA A 494 14.72 8.67 -14.19
CA ALA A 494 15.90 9.46 -14.59
C ALA A 494 16.41 10.39 -13.48
N SER A 495 15.50 10.97 -12.70
CA SER A 495 15.79 11.53 -11.37
C SER A 495 15.52 10.44 -10.35
N ASN A 496 16.56 9.89 -9.73
CA ASN A 496 16.44 8.86 -8.69
C ASN A 496 15.48 9.26 -7.57
N GLU A 497 15.35 10.56 -7.28
CA GLU A 497 14.46 11.12 -6.25
C GLU A 497 13.66 12.29 -6.84
N PHE A 498 12.36 12.32 -6.59
CA PHE A 498 11.50 13.46 -6.88
C PHE A 498 11.10 14.14 -5.58
N PHE A 499 11.26 15.46 -5.51
CA PHE A 499 10.99 16.26 -4.30
C PHE A 499 9.67 17.01 -4.37
N PHE A 500 8.97 17.07 -3.25
CA PHE A 500 7.68 17.73 -3.08
C PHE A 500 7.62 18.43 -1.73
N THR A 501 6.76 19.43 -1.62
CA THR A 501 6.46 20.10 -0.36
C THR A 501 4.95 20.03 -0.14
N ILE A 502 4.55 19.51 1.02
CA ILE A 502 3.19 19.61 1.53
C ILE A 502 3.16 20.85 2.41
N ASN A 503 2.31 21.82 2.07
CA ASN A 503 2.14 23.05 2.84
C ASN A 503 1.01 22.90 3.87
N GLU A 504 0.98 23.80 4.85
CA GLU A 504 -0.14 24.01 5.77
C GLU A 504 -0.40 25.52 5.93
N PRO A 505 -1.62 25.94 6.30
CA PRO A 505 -1.86 27.33 6.67
C PRO A 505 -1.15 27.70 7.97
N LEU A 506 -1.03 29.00 8.22
CA LEU A 506 -0.57 29.52 9.52
C LEU A 506 -1.56 29.11 10.63
N GLU A 507 -1.07 28.88 11.85
CA GLU A 507 -1.88 28.54 13.02
C GLU A 507 -3.00 29.56 13.27
N LEU A 508 -4.24 29.08 13.38
CA LEU A 508 -5.41 29.90 13.71
C LEU A 508 -5.30 30.38 15.16
N SER A 509 -5.27 31.69 15.36
CA SER A 509 -5.08 32.30 16.68
C SER A 509 -5.79 33.65 16.80
N LEU A 510 -6.14 34.01 18.04
CA LEU A 510 -6.53 35.36 18.42
C LEU A 510 -5.26 36.16 18.74
N ILE A 511 -5.05 37.28 18.06
CA ILE A 511 -3.80 38.06 18.18
C ILE A 511 -3.96 39.38 18.94
N GLU A 512 -5.15 39.97 18.93
CA GLU A 512 -5.48 41.18 19.70
C GLU A 512 -6.88 41.04 20.30
N GLU A 513 -7.05 41.54 21.52
CA GLU A 513 -8.35 41.70 22.19
C GLU A 513 -8.41 43.08 22.87
N GLU A 514 -9.52 43.79 22.69
CA GLU A 514 -9.89 44.97 23.47
C GLU A 514 -11.15 44.63 24.27
N ILE A 515 -11.08 44.80 25.60
CA ILE A 515 -12.16 44.42 26.52
C ILE A 515 -12.58 45.65 27.31
N GLY A 516 -13.83 46.06 27.14
CA GLY A 516 -14.49 47.01 28.01
C GLY A 516 -15.27 46.30 29.10
N GLY A 517 -14.90 46.50 30.36
CA GLY A 517 -15.65 46.00 31.51
C GLY A 517 -17.01 46.70 31.66
N VAL A 518 -17.86 46.11 32.50
CA VAL A 518 -19.17 46.66 32.86
C VAL A 518 -19.01 47.75 33.92
N THR A 519 -19.71 48.88 33.76
CA THR A 519 -19.55 50.04 34.66
C THR A 519 -20.17 49.85 36.04
N CYS A 520 -21.29 49.13 36.14
CA CYS A 520 -22.07 48.90 37.36
C CYS A 520 -22.36 47.42 37.55
N GLU A 521 -22.66 46.99 38.78
CA GLU A 521 -23.21 45.64 39.01
C GLU A 521 -24.48 45.46 38.15
N ASP A 522 -24.58 44.31 37.47
CA ASP A 522 -25.68 43.93 36.57
C ASP A 522 -25.90 44.85 35.34
N ALA A 523 -24.96 45.74 35.00
CA ALA A 523 -25.08 46.55 33.79
C ALA A 523 -24.72 45.77 32.51
N GLN A 524 -25.32 46.20 31.39
CA GLN A 524 -25.15 45.58 30.06
C GLN A 524 -24.43 46.54 29.11
N ASN A 525 -23.24 46.99 29.49
CA ASN A 525 -22.45 47.92 28.68
C ASN A 525 -21.00 47.50 28.46
N GLY A 526 -20.65 46.26 28.83
CA GLY A 526 -19.36 45.67 28.47
C GLY A 526 -19.27 45.36 26.98
N PHE A 527 -18.05 45.21 26.47
CA PHE A 527 -17.79 44.84 25.09
C PHE A 527 -16.51 43.99 24.97
N ILE A 528 -16.43 43.22 23.89
CA ILE A 528 -15.24 42.47 23.48
C ILE A 528 -15.03 42.72 21.98
N GLU A 529 -13.89 43.29 21.61
CA GLU A 529 -13.42 43.42 20.23
C GLU A 529 -12.20 42.51 20.02
N ILE A 530 -12.16 41.75 18.93
CA ILE A 530 -11.10 40.76 18.68
C ILE A 530 -10.48 40.93 17.30
N THR A 531 -9.25 40.43 17.13
CA THR A 531 -8.64 40.27 15.81
C THR A 531 -8.02 38.88 15.68
N ILE A 532 -8.40 38.18 14.60
CA ILE A 532 -7.96 36.82 14.29
C ILE A 532 -6.83 36.84 13.26
N SER A 533 -5.88 35.92 13.39
CA SER A 533 -4.82 35.66 12.41
C SER A 533 -4.65 34.16 12.15
N GLY A 534 -4.11 33.81 10.98
CA GLY A 534 -3.92 32.43 10.55
C GLY A 534 -5.20 31.71 10.14
N GLY A 535 -5.15 30.39 10.00
CA GLY A 535 -6.21 29.59 9.39
C GLY A 535 -6.55 30.03 7.95
N THR A 536 -7.69 29.56 7.46
CA THR A 536 -8.20 29.85 6.12
C THR A 536 -9.54 30.62 6.20
N PRO A 537 -9.57 31.94 5.87
CA PRO A 537 -10.80 32.72 5.86
C PRO A 537 -11.84 32.17 4.85
N PRO A 538 -13.15 32.41 5.06
CA PRO A 538 -13.77 33.17 6.16
C PRO A 538 -13.83 32.41 7.49
N TYR A 539 -13.94 33.15 8.59
CA TYR A 539 -14.12 32.59 9.94
C TYR A 539 -15.60 32.59 10.36
N SER A 540 -15.93 31.69 11.28
CA SER A 540 -17.19 31.64 11.99
C SER A 540 -16.93 31.66 13.49
N TYR A 541 -17.76 32.39 14.22
CA TYR A 541 -17.60 32.63 15.65
C TYR A 541 -18.74 31.95 16.38
N GLN A 542 -18.43 31.36 17.52
CA GLN A 542 -19.42 30.86 18.46
C GLN A 542 -19.02 31.27 19.86
N TRP A 543 -19.77 32.23 20.39
CA TRP A 543 -19.66 32.68 21.76
C TRP A 543 -20.61 31.91 22.65
N SER A 544 -20.17 31.61 23.87
CA SER A 544 -21.03 31.10 24.93
C SER A 544 -20.57 31.60 26.30
N ASN A 545 -21.46 31.64 27.27
CA ASN A 545 -21.06 31.82 28.67
C ASN A 545 -21.81 30.84 29.59
N ASN A 546 -21.50 30.86 30.88
CA ASN A 546 -22.13 30.01 31.89
C ASN A 546 -23.58 30.44 32.26
N THR A 547 -24.04 31.62 31.85
CA THR A 547 -25.41 32.12 32.10
C THR A 547 -26.37 31.89 30.93
N GLY A 548 -25.89 31.33 29.81
CA GLY A 548 -26.71 30.96 28.65
C GLY A 548 -26.64 31.94 27.47
N PHE A 549 -25.78 32.96 27.52
CA PHE A 549 -25.47 33.82 26.38
C PHE A 549 -24.93 32.99 25.21
N ASN A 550 -25.33 33.32 23.98
CA ASN A 550 -24.77 32.78 22.75
C ASN A 550 -24.79 33.84 21.66
N SER A 551 -23.72 33.92 20.85
CA SER A 551 -23.63 34.85 19.71
C SER A 551 -22.72 34.27 18.62
N ASN A 552 -22.91 34.70 17.37
CA ASN A 552 -22.05 34.35 16.24
C ASN A 552 -21.38 35.58 15.58
N GLU A 553 -21.52 36.75 16.20
CA GLU A 553 -20.82 37.96 15.76
C GLU A 553 -19.34 37.89 16.14
N GLU A 554 -18.48 38.53 15.36
CA GLU A 554 -17.05 38.64 15.64
C GLU A 554 -16.81 39.45 16.93
N ASP A 555 -17.30 40.68 16.94
CA ASP A 555 -17.25 41.60 18.08
C ASP A 555 -18.58 41.60 18.85
N LEU A 556 -18.48 41.73 20.17
CA LEU A 556 -19.63 41.73 21.07
C LEU A 556 -19.78 43.05 21.81
N ASN A 557 -21.02 43.50 21.98
CA ASN A 557 -21.39 44.72 22.68
C ASN A 557 -22.59 44.45 23.61
N ASN A 558 -22.79 45.33 24.60
CA ASN A 558 -23.87 45.23 25.60
C ASN A 558 -23.80 43.94 26.44
N LEU A 559 -22.60 43.59 26.87
CA LEU A 559 -22.34 42.39 27.67
C LEU A 559 -22.51 42.65 29.16
N ASP A 560 -23.03 41.64 29.88
CA ASP A 560 -22.96 41.54 31.33
C ASP A 560 -21.52 41.15 31.76
N GLY A 561 -21.20 41.37 33.03
CA GLY A 561 -19.96 40.89 33.65
C GLY A 561 -19.84 39.37 33.59
N GLY A 562 -18.64 38.85 33.33
CA GLY A 562 -18.38 37.40 33.41
C GLY A 562 -17.42 36.84 32.36
N ASN A 563 -17.35 35.51 32.33
CA ASN A 563 -16.43 34.77 31.47
C ASN A 563 -17.13 34.26 30.21
N TYR A 564 -16.65 34.71 29.06
CA TYR A 564 -17.13 34.38 27.72
C TYR A 564 -16.15 33.41 27.05
N ILE A 565 -16.67 32.32 26.51
CA ILE A 565 -15.92 31.31 25.75
C ILE A 565 -16.17 31.59 24.29
N ILE A 566 -15.11 31.85 23.53
CA ILE A 566 -15.17 31.94 22.07
C ILE A 566 -14.56 30.69 21.44
N SER A 567 -15.30 30.12 20.49
CA SER A 567 -14.80 29.13 19.54
C SER A 567 -14.81 29.75 18.15
N ILE A 568 -13.63 29.94 17.55
CA ILE A 568 -13.47 30.37 16.16
C ILE A 568 -13.24 29.14 15.30
N THR A 569 -13.98 29.03 14.21
CA THR A 569 -13.82 27.96 13.20
C THR A 569 -13.57 28.59 11.84
N ASP A 570 -12.50 28.19 11.17
CA ASP A 570 -12.18 28.66 9.81
C ASP A 570 -12.95 27.89 8.71
N LEU A 571 -12.70 28.23 7.42
CA LEU A 571 -13.37 27.60 6.28
C LEU A 571 -13.12 26.08 6.19
N ASN A 572 -11.98 25.61 6.70
CA ASN A 572 -11.56 24.21 6.65
C ASN A 572 -11.98 23.43 7.90
N ASN A 573 -12.75 24.04 8.81
CA ASN A 573 -13.15 23.52 10.11
C ASN A 573 -12.00 23.40 11.13
N CYS A 574 -10.92 24.17 10.97
CA CYS A 574 -9.89 24.29 12.00
C CYS A 574 -10.43 25.17 13.14
N THR A 575 -10.30 24.71 14.39
CA THR A 575 -10.93 25.37 15.54
C THR A 575 -9.91 25.93 16.51
N TYR A 576 -10.15 27.15 17.00
CA TYR A 576 -9.44 27.77 18.13
C TYR A 576 -10.45 28.14 19.21
N GLN A 577 -10.17 27.77 20.46
CA GLN A 577 -11.04 28.09 21.60
C GLN A 577 -10.26 28.77 22.72
N THR A 578 -10.79 29.89 23.22
CA THR A 578 -10.25 30.59 24.38
C THR A 578 -11.36 31.17 25.26
N ASN A 579 -10.99 31.60 26.46
CA ASN A 579 -11.87 32.22 27.44
C ASN A 579 -11.44 33.68 27.66
N ILE A 580 -12.41 34.59 27.63
CA ILE A 580 -12.22 36.02 27.80
C ILE A 580 -13.09 36.48 28.97
N ASN A 581 -12.50 37.19 29.92
CA ASN A 581 -13.19 37.65 31.12
C ASN A 581 -13.52 39.14 31.02
N VAL A 582 -14.81 39.47 30.90
CA VAL A 582 -15.33 40.84 31.01
C VAL A 582 -15.43 41.16 32.50
N LEU A 583 -14.63 42.13 32.94
CA LEU A 583 -14.63 42.57 34.33
C LEU A 583 -15.91 43.33 34.66
N GLU A 584 -16.35 43.19 35.90
CA GLU A 584 -17.52 43.89 36.46
C GLU A 584 -17.08 44.63 37.73
N ASN A 585 -17.54 45.88 37.86
CA ASN A 585 -17.31 46.63 39.08
C ASN A 585 -18.19 46.08 40.22
N ALA A 586 -17.62 45.94 41.41
CA ALA A 586 -18.39 45.55 42.60
C ALA A 586 -19.48 46.58 42.88
N GLY A 587 -20.68 46.12 43.23
CA GLY A 587 -21.81 46.98 43.59
C GLY A 587 -21.54 47.88 44.79
N MET A 588 -22.39 48.91 44.93
CA MET A 588 -22.40 49.76 46.11
C MET A 588 -23.15 49.07 47.25
N ILE A 589 -22.49 48.96 48.40
CA ILE A 589 -23.05 48.47 49.65
C ILE A 589 -23.38 49.69 50.50
N ILE A 590 -24.68 49.88 50.79
CA ILE A 590 -25.22 50.97 51.61
C ILE A 590 -25.40 50.47 53.06
N ASP A 591 -24.88 51.22 54.02
CA ASP A 591 -25.10 50.99 55.45
C ASP A 591 -25.71 52.26 56.08
N PRO A 592 -27.06 52.31 56.22
CA PRO A 592 -27.78 53.43 56.78
C PRO A 592 -27.80 53.42 58.32
N LEU A 593 -27.63 54.60 58.91
CA LEU A 593 -27.75 54.85 60.34
C LEU A 593 -28.62 56.08 60.58
N TRP A 594 -29.70 55.93 61.34
CA TRP A 594 -30.61 57.04 61.68
C TRP A 594 -31.20 56.89 63.07
N THR A 595 -31.76 57.99 63.59
CA THR A 595 -32.56 57.96 64.83
C THR A 595 -34.04 57.79 64.46
N GLU A 596 -34.65 56.69 64.90
CA GLU A 596 -36.04 56.35 64.54
C GLU A 596 -37.07 57.31 65.15
N CYS A 597 -36.81 57.85 66.35
CA CYS A 597 -37.73 58.68 67.11
C CYS A 597 -37.17 60.10 67.27
N ILE A 598 -37.83 61.09 66.68
CA ILE A 598 -37.29 62.45 66.51
C ILE A 598 -38.27 63.53 67.00
N ASN A 599 -37.75 64.69 67.40
CA ASN A 599 -38.53 65.87 67.76
C ASN A 599 -38.29 67.00 66.74
N ASN A 600 -38.51 66.69 65.45
CA ASN A 600 -38.17 67.55 64.31
C ASN A 600 -36.68 67.89 64.17
N ASP A 601 -35.81 67.00 64.65
CA ASP A 601 -34.36 67.09 64.64
C ASP A 601 -33.72 65.80 64.10
N GLY A 602 -34.40 65.13 63.16
CA GLY A 602 -33.98 63.83 62.65
C GLY A 602 -32.66 63.88 61.88
N GLU A 603 -31.86 62.85 62.07
CA GLU A 603 -30.57 62.66 61.41
C GLU A 603 -30.54 61.34 60.64
N ILE A 604 -30.06 61.40 59.40
CA ILE A 604 -29.77 60.24 58.55
C ILE A 604 -28.29 60.30 58.16
N THR A 605 -27.56 59.22 58.42
CA THR A 605 -26.18 59.03 57.94
C THR A 605 -26.12 57.78 57.08
N ILE A 606 -25.68 57.92 55.85
CA ILE A 606 -25.39 56.82 54.93
C ILE A 606 -23.89 56.65 54.82
N THR A 607 -23.40 55.43 55.03
CA THR A 607 -22.04 55.06 54.63
C THR A 607 -22.07 54.10 53.46
N THR A 608 -21.20 54.32 52.46
CA THR A 608 -21.16 53.52 51.24
C THR A 608 -19.78 52.90 51.06
N ASN A 609 -19.73 51.59 50.80
CA ASN A 609 -18.53 50.85 50.42
C ASN A 609 -18.78 50.14 49.08
N GLY A 610 -17.74 49.86 48.28
CA GLY A 610 -17.93 49.31 46.93
C GLY A 610 -18.29 50.39 45.90
N GLY A 611 -18.62 50.03 44.66
CA GLY A 611 -18.76 50.99 43.55
C GLY A 611 -17.48 51.78 43.24
N THR A 612 -17.61 52.86 42.45
CA THR A 612 -16.48 53.72 42.04
C THR A 612 -16.57 55.11 42.70
N PRO A 613 -15.82 55.39 43.79
CA PRO A 613 -15.85 56.70 44.44
C PRO A 613 -15.29 57.82 43.52
N PRO A 614 -15.67 59.10 43.75
CA PRO A 614 -16.52 59.64 44.82
C PRO A 614 -18.03 59.35 44.66
N TYR A 615 -18.78 59.42 45.76
CA TYR A 615 -20.24 59.27 45.79
C TYR A 615 -20.97 60.61 45.97
N ASN A 616 -22.16 60.72 45.39
CA ASN A 616 -23.11 61.80 45.55
C ASN A 616 -24.39 61.22 46.18
N TYR A 617 -24.86 61.84 47.26
CA TYR A 617 -26.03 61.42 48.02
C TYR A 617 -27.15 62.43 47.82
N GLU A 618 -28.34 61.98 47.45
CA GLU A 618 -29.52 62.80 47.23
C GLU A 618 -30.66 62.30 48.11
N LEU A 619 -31.20 63.17 48.97
CA LEU A 619 -32.31 62.86 49.87
C LEU A 619 -33.61 63.35 49.27
N TYR A 620 -34.62 62.49 49.22
CA TYR A 620 -35.96 62.79 48.74
C TYR A 620 -37.00 62.52 49.84
N ASP A 621 -38.09 63.29 49.86
CA ASP A 621 -39.32 62.92 50.58
C ASP A 621 -40.04 61.86 49.73
N ILE A 622 -40.49 60.75 50.33
CA ILE A 622 -41.21 59.70 49.59
C ILE A 622 -42.48 60.24 48.91
N ASN A 623 -43.07 61.31 49.44
CA ASN A 623 -44.27 61.94 48.91
C ASN A 623 -43.97 62.94 47.79
N ASN A 624 -42.70 63.30 47.58
CA ASN A 624 -42.25 64.22 46.54
C ASN A 624 -40.84 63.85 46.01
N ILE A 625 -40.80 62.86 45.13
CA ILE A 625 -39.57 62.32 44.56
C ILE A 625 -39.09 63.14 43.34
N GLU A 626 -39.85 64.13 42.87
CA GLU A 626 -39.45 64.95 41.70
C GLU A 626 -38.31 65.95 42.01
N THR A 627 -38.03 66.23 43.28
CA THR A 627 -37.00 67.20 43.67
C THR A 627 -36.32 66.76 44.95
N ALA A 628 -35.00 66.60 44.91
CA ALA A 628 -34.20 66.31 46.09
C ALA A 628 -34.36 67.42 47.13
N LEU A 629 -34.62 67.04 48.37
CA LEU A 629 -34.60 67.92 49.54
C LEU A 629 -33.20 68.45 49.80
N GLU A 630 -32.19 67.57 49.68
CA GLU A 630 -30.80 67.90 49.88
C GLU A 630 -29.90 66.99 49.03
N THR A 631 -28.74 67.52 48.61
CA THR A 631 -27.68 66.76 47.95
C THR A 631 -26.34 67.06 48.61
N ASN A 632 -25.55 66.04 48.93
CA ASN A 632 -24.20 66.19 49.48
C ASN A 632 -23.27 65.02 49.12
N THR A 633 -22.00 65.09 49.53
CA THR A 633 -20.99 64.03 49.29
C THR A 633 -20.56 63.32 50.56
N THR A 634 -21.25 63.56 51.69
CA THR A 634 -20.89 63.03 53.00
C THR A 634 -21.86 61.97 53.51
N GLY A 635 -23.04 61.85 52.87
CA GLY A 635 -24.11 60.94 53.27
C GLY A 635 -24.81 61.35 54.57
N TYR A 636 -24.58 62.56 55.07
CA TYR A 636 -25.13 63.03 56.36
C TYR A 636 -26.18 64.11 56.11
N PHE A 637 -27.38 63.89 56.62
CA PHE A 637 -28.54 64.77 56.54
C PHE A 637 -29.09 65.01 57.95
N ASN A 638 -29.49 66.24 58.26
CA ASN A 638 -30.00 66.62 59.58
C ASN A 638 -31.19 67.59 59.48
N ASP A 639 -31.74 67.97 60.64
CA ASP A 639 -32.91 68.85 60.74
C ASP A 639 -34.15 68.32 59.98
N LEU A 640 -34.29 66.99 59.91
CA LEU A 640 -35.39 66.32 59.21
C LEU A 640 -36.64 66.22 60.11
N ASN A 641 -37.81 66.41 59.51
CA ASN A 641 -39.11 66.20 60.18
C ASN A 641 -39.52 64.71 60.11
N GLU A 642 -40.58 64.35 60.82
CA GLU A 642 -41.18 63.02 60.65
C GLU A 642 -41.60 62.78 59.19
N GLY A 643 -41.45 61.55 58.72
CA GLY A 643 -41.74 61.18 57.35
C GLY A 643 -40.90 60.00 56.86
N GLN A 644 -41.18 59.56 55.64
CA GLN A 644 -40.36 58.58 54.96
C GLN A 644 -39.52 59.27 53.89
N TYR A 645 -38.26 58.89 53.82
CA TYR A 645 -37.26 59.46 52.95
C TYR A 645 -36.65 58.38 52.06
N ILE A 646 -36.25 58.76 50.86
CA ILE A 646 -35.43 57.93 49.97
C ILE A 646 -34.06 58.61 49.86
N VAL A 647 -32.99 57.88 50.12
CA VAL A 647 -31.64 58.33 49.80
C VAL A 647 -31.18 57.62 48.55
N GLU A 648 -30.89 58.38 47.50
CA GLU A 648 -30.24 57.92 46.28
C GLU A 648 -28.73 58.17 46.37
N ILE A 649 -27.93 57.15 46.06
CA ILE A 649 -26.47 57.20 46.06
C ILE A 649 -26.01 56.98 44.63
N ILE A 650 -25.27 57.94 44.08
CA ILE A 650 -24.70 57.87 42.74
C ILE A 650 -23.18 57.89 42.84
N ASP A 651 -22.51 56.91 42.24
CA ASP A 651 -21.05 56.87 42.18
C ASP A 651 -20.48 57.69 41.01
N ASN A 652 -19.15 57.73 40.86
CA ASN A 652 -18.48 58.55 39.85
C ASN A 652 -18.67 58.04 38.39
N VAL A 653 -19.07 56.78 38.21
CA VAL A 653 -19.35 56.22 36.88
C VAL A 653 -20.85 56.20 36.57
N GLY A 654 -21.69 56.65 37.50
CA GLY A 654 -23.13 56.84 37.33
C GLY A 654 -23.99 55.66 37.80
N CYS A 655 -23.44 54.74 38.58
CA CYS A 655 -24.22 53.66 39.19
C CYS A 655 -25.11 54.24 40.30
N LEU A 656 -26.38 53.85 40.33
CA LEU A 656 -27.40 54.34 41.26
C LEU A 656 -27.85 53.21 42.19
N GLU A 657 -27.81 53.46 43.49
CA GLU A 657 -28.48 52.63 44.50
C GLU A 657 -29.39 53.49 45.37
N GLN A 658 -30.42 52.89 45.97
CA GLN A 658 -31.40 53.62 46.79
C GLN A 658 -31.74 52.89 48.08
N GLU A 659 -31.96 53.65 49.14
CA GLU A 659 -32.40 53.14 50.45
C GLU A 659 -33.60 53.95 50.97
N THR A 660 -34.57 53.27 51.59
CA THR A 660 -35.76 53.93 52.14
C THR A 660 -35.70 53.96 53.67
N ILE A 661 -35.82 55.14 54.26
CA ILE A 661 -35.71 55.37 55.70
C ILE A 661 -37.00 55.99 56.23
N SER A 662 -37.43 55.60 57.44
CA SER A 662 -38.61 56.17 58.11
C SER A 662 -38.20 56.82 59.43
N LEU A 663 -38.55 58.10 59.59
CA LEU A 663 -38.38 58.88 60.82
C LEU A 663 -39.76 59.13 61.44
N ASN A 664 -39.92 58.79 62.72
CA ASN A 664 -41.18 58.91 63.44
C ASN A 664 -41.11 60.03 64.47
N SER A 665 -42.20 60.78 64.68
CA SER A 665 -42.27 61.75 65.77
C SER A 665 -42.23 61.05 67.13
N ALA A 666 -41.41 61.53 68.06
CA ALA A 666 -41.47 61.07 69.44
C ALA A 666 -42.75 61.61 70.14
N PRO A 667 -43.36 60.84 71.06
CA PRO A 667 -44.52 61.31 71.80
C PRO A 667 -44.18 62.53 72.67
N SER A 668 -45.16 63.38 72.97
CA SER A 668 -44.98 64.51 73.90
C SER A 668 -45.70 64.24 75.21
N ALA A 669 -44.97 63.75 76.23
CA ALA A 669 -45.54 63.43 77.53
C ALA A 669 -46.02 64.70 78.26
N ASP A 670 -47.28 64.71 78.69
CA ASP A 670 -47.82 65.74 79.58
C ASP A 670 -48.91 65.16 80.49
N PHE A 671 -49.16 65.80 81.62
CA PHE A 671 -50.26 65.42 82.52
C PHE A 671 -50.78 66.58 83.36
N ASN A 672 -52.00 66.43 83.87
CA ASN A 672 -52.62 67.40 84.76
C ASN A 672 -53.03 66.78 86.10
N ILE A 673 -53.07 67.63 87.12
CA ILE A 673 -53.55 67.32 88.48
C ILE A 673 -54.58 68.38 88.85
N ASN A 674 -55.61 67.99 89.63
CA ASN A 674 -56.68 68.90 90.04
C ASN A 674 -56.18 70.11 90.85
N GLU A 675 -55.25 69.88 91.80
CA GLU A 675 -54.64 70.91 92.63
C GLU A 675 -53.16 70.58 92.81
N TYR A 676 -52.28 71.56 92.58
CA TYR A 676 -50.83 71.42 92.75
C TYR A 676 -50.37 71.73 94.19
N GLU A 677 -51.26 72.31 95.00
CA GLU A 677 -51.05 72.56 96.43
C GLU A 677 -52.36 72.27 97.18
N PHE A 678 -52.34 71.31 98.11
CA PHE A 678 -53.54 70.92 98.86
C PHE A 678 -53.22 70.41 100.27
N TYR A 679 -54.21 70.47 101.17
CA TYR A 679 -54.08 69.95 102.53
C TYR A 679 -54.22 68.42 102.56
N LEU A 680 -53.46 67.78 103.46
CA LEU A 680 -53.53 66.34 103.70
C LEU A 680 -54.99 65.90 103.92
N SER A 681 -55.44 64.92 103.14
CA SER A 681 -56.81 64.43 103.16
C SER A 681 -56.86 62.91 102.95
N ASN A 682 -57.99 62.28 103.30
CA ASN A 682 -58.20 60.85 103.06
C ASN A 682 -58.68 60.54 101.62
N ASN A 683 -58.77 61.54 100.74
CA ASN A 683 -59.14 61.35 99.35
C ASN A 683 -57.87 61.29 98.47
N PRO A 684 -57.74 60.29 97.58
CA PRO A 684 -56.61 60.21 96.67
C PRO A 684 -56.62 61.35 95.65
N THR A 685 -55.44 61.79 95.25
CA THR A 685 -55.21 62.76 94.16
C THR A 685 -55.32 62.03 92.82
N GLU A 686 -56.06 62.61 91.87
CA GLU A 686 -56.26 62.08 90.53
C GLU A 686 -55.27 62.71 89.54
N PHE A 687 -54.67 61.86 88.68
CA PHE A 687 -53.73 62.27 87.63
C PHE A 687 -54.36 61.97 86.28
N THR A 688 -54.37 62.96 85.38
CA THR A 688 -54.90 62.82 84.03
C THR A 688 -53.78 62.94 83.02
N ASP A 689 -53.58 61.90 82.20
CA ASP A 689 -52.67 61.91 81.06
C ASP A 689 -53.15 62.91 79.99
N LEU A 690 -52.23 63.73 79.51
CA LEU A 690 -52.41 64.71 78.43
C LEU A 690 -51.39 64.51 77.32
N THR A 691 -50.73 63.35 77.26
CA THR A 691 -49.73 63.04 76.25
C THR A 691 -50.28 63.27 74.84
N LEU A 692 -49.55 64.04 74.03
CA LEU A 692 -49.90 64.34 72.65
C LEU A 692 -49.26 63.29 71.73
N ASP A 693 -49.94 62.18 71.58
CA ASP A 693 -49.71 61.14 70.58
C ASP A 693 -50.93 60.19 70.61
N THR A 694 -51.42 59.76 69.45
CA THR A 694 -52.57 58.83 69.40
C THR A 694 -52.19 57.37 69.57
N ASN A 695 -50.89 57.04 69.50
CA ASN A 695 -50.38 55.68 69.41
C ASN A 695 -49.63 55.24 70.68
N ILE A 696 -49.93 55.82 71.85
CA ILE A 696 -49.30 55.41 73.12
C ILE A 696 -49.65 53.96 73.48
N SER A 697 -48.62 53.15 73.68
CA SER A 697 -48.70 51.73 74.02
C SER A 697 -48.50 51.46 75.51
N GLU A 698 -47.67 52.25 76.21
CA GLU A 698 -47.36 52.07 77.63
C GLU A 698 -47.28 53.42 78.39
N TRP A 699 -47.74 53.41 79.65
CA TRP A 699 -47.58 54.51 80.62
C TRP A 699 -46.87 53.98 81.86
N PHE A 700 -45.99 54.79 82.44
CA PHE A 700 -45.33 54.53 83.71
C PHE A 700 -45.28 55.81 84.56
N TRP A 701 -45.88 55.74 85.74
CA TRP A 701 -45.99 56.85 86.68
C TRP A 701 -45.16 56.57 87.93
N GLU A 702 -44.43 57.56 88.40
CA GLU A 702 -43.83 57.59 89.74
C GLU A 702 -44.34 58.81 90.50
N PHE A 703 -44.93 58.62 91.68
CA PHE A 703 -45.62 59.71 92.40
C PHE A 703 -44.73 60.47 93.41
N GLY A 704 -43.46 60.10 93.52
CA GLY A 704 -42.46 60.73 94.40
C GLY A 704 -42.53 60.31 95.88
N ASP A 705 -43.52 59.53 96.28
CA ASP A 705 -43.70 58.98 97.65
C ASP A 705 -43.30 57.50 97.76
N GLY A 706 -42.77 56.93 96.68
CA GLY A 706 -42.41 55.52 96.54
C GLY A 706 -43.49 54.65 95.88
N ASN A 707 -44.67 55.21 95.56
CA ASN A 707 -45.70 54.53 94.79
C ASN A 707 -45.54 54.79 93.29
N SER A 708 -46.01 53.84 92.47
CA SER A 708 -46.01 53.91 91.01
C SER A 708 -47.28 53.30 90.39
N SER A 709 -47.52 53.56 89.11
CA SER A 709 -48.66 53.01 88.36
C SER A 709 -48.36 52.90 86.87
N ASN A 710 -48.98 51.92 86.19
CA ASN A 710 -48.92 51.80 84.72
C ASN A 710 -50.27 52.09 84.04
N ILE A 711 -51.23 52.62 84.81
CA ILE A 711 -52.56 52.98 84.30
C ILE A 711 -52.47 54.39 83.71
N GLN A 712 -53.09 54.62 82.55
CA GLN A 712 -53.09 55.93 81.88
C GLN A 712 -53.51 57.08 82.80
N ASN A 713 -54.63 56.95 83.52
CA ASN A 713 -55.14 57.98 84.44
C ASN A 713 -55.21 57.43 85.88
N PRO A 714 -54.11 57.46 86.65
CA PRO A 714 -54.05 56.84 87.96
C PRO A 714 -54.49 57.79 89.09
N THR A 715 -54.60 57.25 90.30
CA THR A 715 -54.82 58.02 91.53
C THR A 715 -53.77 57.64 92.58
N ASN A 716 -53.26 58.60 93.36
CA ASN A 716 -52.33 58.33 94.46
C ASN A 716 -52.77 59.03 95.76
N LEU A 717 -52.59 58.36 96.91
CA LEU A 717 -52.94 58.91 98.23
C LEU A 717 -51.67 59.26 99.02
N TYR A 718 -51.45 60.55 99.24
CA TYR A 718 -50.36 61.04 100.08
C TYR A 718 -50.74 60.99 101.56
N THR A 719 -49.89 60.38 102.40
CA THR A 719 -50.16 60.18 103.84
C THR A 719 -49.35 61.10 104.75
N GLU A 720 -48.36 61.81 104.22
CA GLU A 720 -47.52 62.75 104.95
C GLU A 720 -47.45 64.09 104.20
N PRO A 721 -47.31 65.23 104.90
CA PRO A 721 -47.09 66.51 104.25
C PRO A 721 -45.66 66.59 103.67
N GLY A 722 -45.51 67.20 102.51
CA GLY A 722 -44.22 67.27 101.81
C GLY A 722 -44.31 67.80 100.38
N ILE A 723 -43.16 67.88 99.73
CA ILE A 723 -43.03 68.19 98.29
C ILE A 723 -42.77 66.88 97.56
N TYR A 724 -43.55 66.60 96.52
CA TYR A 724 -43.45 65.38 95.72
C TYR A 724 -43.20 65.72 94.24
N TYR A 725 -42.35 64.93 93.57
CA TYR A 725 -42.08 65.03 92.14
C TYR A 725 -42.73 63.85 91.44
N ILE A 726 -43.68 64.14 90.56
CA ILE A 726 -44.42 63.13 89.81
C ILE A 726 -43.85 63.04 88.41
N THR A 727 -43.38 61.86 88.04
CA THR A 727 -42.86 61.58 86.71
C THR A 727 -43.85 60.72 85.94
N LEU A 728 -44.20 61.14 84.73
CA LEU A 728 -44.87 60.33 83.73
C LEU A 728 -43.87 59.99 82.62
N GLU A 729 -43.76 58.71 82.31
CA GLU A 729 -43.00 58.18 81.18
C GLU A 729 -43.96 57.41 80.26
N VAL A 730 -43.90 57.65 78.97
CA VAL A 730 -44.77 57.04 77.96
C VAL A 730 -43.95 56.46 76.81
N TYR A 731 -44.46 55.37 76.24
CA TYR A 731 -43.94 54.73 75.03
C TYR A 731 -45.05 54.62 74.00
N ASP A 732 -44.77 54.91 72.73
CA ASP A 732 -45.69 54.64 71.63
C ASP A 732 -45.58 53.20 71.09
N GLU A 733 -46.39 52.84 70.09
CA GLU A 733 -46.35 51.52 69.42
C GLU A 733 -45.04 51.24 68.67
N LEU A 734 -44.22 52.28 68.40
CA LEU A 734 -42.90 52.20 67.74
C LEU A 734 -41.74 52.23 68.75
N ASN A 735 -42.05 52.12 70.05
CA ASN A 735 -41.13 52.23 71.19
C ASN A 735 -40.44 53.60 71.36
N CYS A 736 -40.96 54.67 70.74
CA CYS A 736 -40.49 56.02 71.01
C CYS A 736 -40.91 56.45 72.41
N LYS A 737 -39.93 56.98 73.17
CA LYS A 737 -40.06 57.28 74.60
C LYS A 737 -40.12 58.78 74.85
N SER A 738 -41.00 59.19 75.78
CA SER A 738 -41.05 60.56 76.29
C SER A 738 -41.29 60.58 77.79
N SER A 739 -40.78 61.58 78.50
CA SER A 739 -41.01 61.71 79.93
C SER A 739 -41.13 63.16 80.40
N ILE A 740 -41.93 63.36 81.44
CA ILE A 740 -42.16 64.67 82.06
C ILE A 740 -42.29 64.53 83.58
N THR A 741 -41.77 65.51 84.32
CA THR A 741 -41.86 65.57 85.79
C THR A 741 -42.49 66.88 86.24
N LYS A 742 -43.49 66.83 87.15
CA LYS A 742 -44.11 68.00 87.78
C LYS A 742 -44.07 67.91 89.31
N GLU A 743 -43.96 69.06 89.96
CA GLU A 743 -43.92 69.18 91.43
C GLU A 743 -45.31 69.45 92.00
N ILE A 744 -45.64 68.86 93.16
CA ILE A 744 -46.79 69.24 94.00
C ILE A 744 -46.39 69.43 95.47
N MET A 745 -47.23 70.18 96.20
CA MET A 745 -47.06 70.43 97.63
C MET A 745 -48.26 69.95 98.45
N VAL A 746 -48.02 69.10 99.44
CA VAL A 746 -49.04 68.60 100.39
C VAL A 746 -48.84 69.26 101.75
N LEU A 747 -49.84 70.02 102.22
CA LEU A 747 -49.81 70.82 103.46
C LEU A 747 -50.37 70.07 104.68
N GLN A 748 -49.97 70.46 105.90
CA GLN A 748 -50.46 69.88 107.16
C GLN A 748 -51.95 70.19 107.44
N ASP A 749 -52.66 69.30 108.16
CA ASP A 749 -54.14 69.33 108.32
C ASP A 749 -54.72 70.30 109.37
N TYR A 750 -53.92 70.81 110.32
CA TYR A 750 -54.40 71.65 111.43
C TYR A 750 -53.51 72.86 111.76
N TYR A 751 -54.08 73.88 112.45
CA TYR A 751 -53.36 75.06 112.94
C TYR A 751 -53.73 75.38 114.39
N SER A 752 -52.73 75.76 115.21
CA SER A 752 -52.96 76.16 116.60
C SER A 752 -52.08 77.31 117.07
N TYR A 753 -52.69 78.23 117.81
CA TYR A 753 -52.04 79.40 118.39
C TYR A 753 -52.71 79.80 119.71
N ALA A 754 -51.91 79.99 120.77
CA ALA A 754 -52.39 80.52 122.04
C ALA A 754 -51.63 81.82 122.36
N PRO A 755 -52.32 82.93 122.67
CA PRO A 755 -51.67 84.20 123.01
C PRO A 755 -50.93 84.06 124.37
N ASP A 756 -49.86 84.80 124.59
CA ASP A 756 -49.04 84.72 125.82
C ASP A 756 -49.33 85.86 126.83
N ILE A 757 -50.11 86.87 126.43
CA ILE A 757 -50.51 88.00 127.27
C ILE A 757 -51.91 88.49 126.90
N PHE A 758 -52.69 88.91 127.90
CA PHE A 758 -53.97 89.60 127.70
C PHE A 758 -54.19 90.66 128.79
N THR A 759 -55.08 91.62 128.56
CA THR A 759 -55.29 92.81 129.41
C THR A 759 -56.79 93.04 129.63
N PRO A 760 -57.37 92.55 130.74
CA PRO A 760 -58.81 92.68 131.00
C PRO A 760 -59.19 94.08 131.51
N ASN A 761 -59.08 95.09 130.65
CA ASN A 761 -59.38 96.50 130.95
C ASN A 761 -60.76 96.95 130.42
N ASN A 762 -61.46 96.04 129.74
CA ASN A 762 -62.78 96.19 129.15
C ASN A 762 -62.82 97.23 128.01
N ASP A 763 -61.71 97.40 127.27
CA ASP A 763 -61.62 98.26 126.08
C ASP A 763 -62.09 97.58 124.77
N GLY A 764 -62.43 96.29 124.84
CA GLY A 764 -62.88 95.46 123.73
C GLY A 764 -61.76 94.73 123.00
N ILE A 765 -60.50 94.92 123.37
CA ILE A 765 -59.32 94.33 122.72
C ILE A 765 -58.52 93.53 123.75
N ASN A 766 -58.28 92.25 123.48
CA ASN A 766 -57.51 91.35 124.37
C ASN A 766 -58.01 91.33 125.83
N ASP A 767 -59.30 91.55 126.03
CA ASP A 767 -59.96 91.47 127.34
C ASP A 767 -60.05 90.03 127.87
N THR A 768 -59.92 89.04 126.98
CA THR A 768 -59.95 87.62 127.34
C THR A 768 -58.77 86.87 126.75
N PHE A 769 -58.26 85.91 127.50
CA PHE A 769 -57.37 84.88 126.97
C PHE A 769 -58.21 83.85 126.20
N SER A 770 -58.05 83.82 124.87
CA SER A 770 -58.76 82.91 123.95
C SER A 770 -57.81 82.31 122.91
N PRO A 771 -57.45 81.03 123.00
CA PRO A 771 -56.65 80.35 121.97
C PRO A 771 -57.35 80.25 120.61
N SER A 772 -56.61 80.44 119.53
CA SER A 772 -57.05 80.30 118.13
C SER A 772 -56.63 78.94 117.57
N LEU A 773 -57.61 78.06 117.33
CA LEU A 773 -57.42 76.72 116.80
C LEU A 773 -58.25 76.59 115.51
N LEU A 774 -57.66 76.04 114.44
CA LEU A 774 -58.32 75.85 113.15
C LEU A 774 -58.31 74.36 112.76
N ASN A 775 -59.40 73.91 112.15
CA ASN A 775 -59.64 72.50 111.77
C ASN A 775 -59.58 71.50 112.96
N ILE A 776 -60.27 71.85 114.05
CA ILE A 776 -60.42 71.00 115.23
C ILE A 776 -61.88 70.58 115.46
N ASP A 777 -62.08 69.44 116.11
CA ASP A 777 -63.39 69.09 116.66
C ASP A 777 -63.63 69.93 117.92
N ILE A 778 -64.43 70.99 117.77
CA ILE A 778 -64.75 71.94 118.83
C ILE A 778 -65.37 71.28 120.09
N ASN A 779 -65.98 70.10 119.96
CA ASN A 779 -66.58 69.38 121.09
C ASN A 779 -65.54 68.71 122.00
N SER A 780 -64.34 68.50 121.48
CA SER A 780 -63.20 67.96 122.24
C SER A 780 -62.38 69.04 122.96
N TYR A 781 -62.73 70.32 122.75
CA TYR A 781 -62.00 71.45 123.31
C TYR A 781 -62.20 71.57 124.83
N LEU A 782 -61.09 71.66 125.54
CA LEU A 782 -61.05 71.96 126.97
C LEU A 782 -59.93 72.97 127.22
N LEU A 783 -60.27 74.09 127.87
CA LEU A 783 -59.32 75.08 128.36
C LEU A 783 -59.42 75.20 129.87
N ILE A 784 -58.28 75.03 130.55
CA ILE A 784 -58.15 75.25 131.99
C ILE A 784 -57.07 76.30 132.25
N ILE A 785 -57.39 77.28 133.08
CA ILE A 785 -56.44 78.27 133.61
C ILE A 785 -56.17 77.99 135.08
N TYR A 786 -54.89 78.03 135.45
CA TYR A 786 -54.42 77.80 136.81
C TYR A 786 -53.76 79.05 137.38
N ASP A 787 -53.94 79.30 138.67
CA ASP A 787 -53.18 80.29 139.43
C ASP A 787 -51.70 79.89 139.56
N ARG A 788 -50.86 80.79 140.08
CA ARG A 788 -49.43 80.55 140.31
C ARG A 788 -49.11 79.41 141.26
N TRP A 789 -50.09 78.93 142.03
CA TRP A 789 -49.95 77.79 142.96
C TRP A 789 -50.48 76.49 142.34
N GLY A 790 -50.97 76.52 141.09
CA GLY A 790 -51.47 75.37 140.35
C GLY A 790 -52.94 75.04 140.59
N ASN A 791 -53.71 75.91 141.27
CA ASN A 791 -55.14 75.67 141.45
C ASN A 791 -55.91 76.16 140.22
N ALA A 792 -56.86 75.35 139.74
CA ALA A 792 -57.73 75.74 138.64
C ALA A 792 -58.65 76.88 139.06
N ILE A 793 -58.54 78.01 138.37
CA ILE A 793 -59.31 79.23 138.63
C ILE A 793 -60.35 79.52 137.55
N PHE A 794 -60.15 78.97 136.36
CA PHE A 794 -61.11 79.02 135.26
C PHE A 794 -61.03 77.73 134.45
N GLU A 795 -62.18 77.25 134.01
CA GLU A 795 -62.32 76.05 133.19
C GLU A 795 -63.50 76.23 132.25
N THR A 796 -63.30 75.90 130.98
CA THR A 796 -64.33 75.95 129.95
C THR A 796 -64.11 74.88 128.88
N ASN A 797 -65.21 74.25 128.45
CA ASN A 797 -65.25 73.43 127.25
C ASN A 797 -65.85 74.19 126.07
N ASN A 798 -66.22 75.46 126.28
CA ASN A 798 -66.75 76.32 125.23
C ASN A 798 -65.59 77.09 124.60
N TYR A 799 -65.25 76.73 123.37
CA TYR A 799 -64.20 77.36 122.57
C TYR A 799 -64.40 78.87 122.39
N GLY A 800 -65.65 79.34 122.31
CA GLY A 800 -65.96 80.76 122.19
C GLY A 800 -65.85 81.56 123.49
N LEU A 801 -65.57 80.90 124.63
CA LEU A 801 -65.49 81.55 125.93
C LEU A 801 -64.03 81.64 126.40
N GLY A 802 -63.44 82.82 126.26
CA GLY A 802 -62.12 83.12 126.84
C GLY A 802 -62.19 83.46 128.33
N TRP A 803 -61.04 83.38 129.00
CA TRP A 803 -60.92 83.80 130.39
C TRP A 803 -60.69 85.31 130.51
N ASP A 804 -61.56 86.02 131.22
CA ASP A 804 -61.54 87.49 131.37
C ASP A 804 -60.76 87.99 132.59
N GLY A 805 -59.93 87.12 133.20
CA GLY A 805 -59.15 87.46 134.39
C GLY A 805 -59.92 87.42 135.71
N LYS A 806 -61.22 87.09 135.70
CA LYS A 806 -62.05 87.03 136.91
C LYS A 806 -62.20 85.62 137.46
N LEU A 807 -62.46 85.53 138.77
CA LEU A 807 -62.97 84.31 139.42
C LEU A 807 -64.47 84.14 139.13
N LYS A 808 -64.99 82.93 139.39
CA LYS A 808 -66.40 82.57 139.19
C LYS A 808 -67.41 83.43 139.98
N ASP A 809 -66.95 84.08 141.05
CA ASP A 809 -67.75 85.02 141.85
C ASP A 809 -67.76 86.45 141.30
N GLY A 810 -67.06 86.70 140.19
CA GLY A 810 -66.93 88.01 139.54
C GLY A 810 -65.75 88.85 140.04
N THR A 811 -64.95 88.34 140.98
CA THR A 811 -63.77 89.07 141.49
C THR A 811 -62.67 89.11 140.44
N LEU A 812 -62.24 90.31 140.03
CA LEU A 812 -61.07 90.48 139.17
C LEU A 812 -59.81 90.15 139.94
N LEU A 813 -59.00 89.24 139.40
CA LEU A 813 -57.74 88.86 140.02
C LEU A 813 -56.67 89.92 139.79
N ASN A 814 -55.65 89.92 140.67
CA ASN A 814 -54.52 90.82 140.49
C ASN A 814 -53.70 90.41 139.26
N PRO A 815 -53.11 91.36 138.53
CA PRO A 815 -52.11 91.08 137.49
C PRO A 815 -51.02 90.13 138.04
N ASP A 816 -50.90 88.96 137.43
CA ASP A 816 -49.93 87.91 137.77
C ASP A 816 -49.72 87.00 136.54
N ILE A 817 -48.82 86.01 136.67
CA ILE A 817 -48.59 84.98 135.66
C ILE A 817 -49.47 83.77 135.97
N TYR A 818 -50.22 83.34 134.95
CA TYR A 818 -51.08 82.17 134.98
C TYR A 818 -50.55 81.11 134.01
N SER A 819 -51.04 79.89 134.13
CA SER A 819 -50.75 78.83 133.15
C SER A 819 -52.03 78.29 132.56
N TYR A 820 -51.99 77.95 131.27
CA TYR A 820 -53.09 77.34 130.57
C TYR A 820 -52.74 75.92 130.13
N HIS A 821 -53.78 75.11 130.01
CA HIS A 821 -53.72 73.79 129.39
C HIS A 821 -54.92 73.66 128.46
N ILE A 822 -54.64 73.31 127.20
CA ILE A 822 -55.63 73.11 126.15
C ILE A 822 -55.48 71.70 125.59
N THR A 823 -56.60 70.99 125.46
CA THR A 823 -56.66 69.72 124.73
C THR A 823 -57.75 69.77 123.68
N TYR A 824 -57.51 69.17 122.50
CA TYR A 824 -58.45 69.09 121.38
C TYR A 824 -58.06 67.97 120.40
N ASN A 825 -59.00 67.51 119.57
CA ASN A 825 -58.75 66.63 118.42
C ASN A 825 -58.78 67.45 117.11
N THR A 826 -57.92 67.12 116.13
CA THR A 826 -58.06 67.67 114.76
C THR A 826 -59.28 67.07 114.07
N ASN A 827 -59.74 67.66 112.96
CA ASN A 827 -60.84 67.12 112.15
C ASN A 827 -60.53 65.73 111.55
N LEU A 828 -59.25 65.34 111.48
CA LEU A 828 -58.83 63.98 111.12
C LEU A 828 -58.87 63.00 112.33
N GLY A 829 -59.34 63.44 113.50
CA GLY A 829 -59.49 62.63 114.70
C GLY A 829 -58.21 62.45 115.53
N ILE A 830 -57.15 63.20 115.22
CA ILE A 830 -55.86 63.10 115.92
C ILE A 830 -55.90 63.94 117.20
N ALA A 831 -55.63 63.33 118.35
CA ALA A 831 -55.57 64.03 119.63
C ALA A 831 -54.33 64.94 119.77
N LYS A 832 -54.54 66.17 120.25
CA LYS A 832 -53.53 67.21 120.46
C LYS A 832 -53.68 67.84 121.86
N GLU A 833 -52.54 68.26 122.42
CA GLU A 833 -52.42 68.85 123.75
C GLU A 833 -51.40 69.99 123.73
N GLU A 834 -51.75 71.13 124.33
CA GLU A 834 -50.90 72.32 124.44
C GLU A 834 -50.92 72.89 125.86
N LYS A 835 -49.73 73.17 126.39
CA LYS A 835 -49.55 73.78 127.72
C LYS A 835 -48.68 75.01 127.60
N GLY A 836 -49.03 76.07 128.32
CA GLY A 836 -48.26 77.31 128.29
C GLY A 836 -48.47 78.18 129.52
N ARG A 837 -47.76 79.31 129.54
CA ARG A 837 -47.93 80.37 130.52
C ARG A 837 -48.51 81.59 129.82
N LEU A 838 -49.34 82.32 130.54
CA LEU A 838 -49.89 83.58 130.06
C LEU A 838 -49.74 84.65 131.14
N VAL A 839 -49.57 85.90 130.72
CA VAL A 839 -49.49 87.05 131.63
C VAL A 839 -50.82 87.79 131.58
N MET A 840 -51.42 88.05 132.74
CA MET A 840 -52.53 88.99 132.84
C MET A 840 -51.97 90.36 133.25
N ALA A 841 -51.97 91.32 132.32
CA ALA A 841 -51.48 92.69 132.55
C ALA A 841 -52.59 93.65 132.99
N ARG A 842 -52.23 94.85 133.45
CA ARG A 842 -53.19 95.91 133.84
C ARG A 842 -53.73 96.67 132.66
#